data_AF-A0A7Z2VKG9-F1
#
_entry.id   AF-A0A7Z2VKG9-F1
#
_cell.length_a   1.000
_cell.length_b   1.000
_cell.length_c   1.000
_cell.angle_alpha   90.00
_cell.angle_beta   90.00
_cell.angle_gamma   90.00
#
_symmetry.space_group_name_H-M   'P 1'
#
loop_
_entity.id
_entity.type
_entity.pdbx_description
1 polymer ?
#
loop_
_entity_poly.entity_id
_entity_poly.type
_entity_poly.pdbx_seq_one_letter_code
_entity_poly.pdbx_strand_id
1 'polypeptide(L)'
;MKKWISSLLVLSMAAICMVVIPDHASAGTPIHYYVSPDGSDSNPGTLAEPFATIEKARDVVRTVNGSMTGDINIYLRGGTYTLAAPLQLTSQDSGTNGYRIVYRNYSSETPVISGGVPVTDWSLFDATNNIYRAYVGTDFYSRHLYVDGVRAVRARSESTPAGFTLDAANGFNLPATGMYANMASWGDPSDIEINEKVQWTIQWGGVDHIANGKIYMKQPFWRTTQYHTQYAIGMTYPQVIENAYELLDTNGEWYLSRSSGYLYYKPLPGQNMNTSSFILPKLERLIDGNHSGSLDNLLENVQFQGITFSYTTYLQPGSDEGYADHQGGVIHIKATDEMTGAANRLSSSALDFKFSEGIRIENCTVSHIGTSGIAFDLGSRNNVIHNNHLEDISVNGINIGDVNYDETKSGLNELGMSDRNPSDPRVIVSNHVVSHNTITKIGNEIYGAVGIFGGFVKNLLIDHNTIYDIPYSGISVGWGWGEADYLADYDADAIGSNTIQYNRIYDYMKVMFDGGGIYTLGQQNGSKIQYNYISAQHNMYTYIYLDSGTAQYAIEDNVMDGQIGNTDYWFMANDYGPAHFSARDNDCQYNYYSSNLEIFKTPVVNACTNNISVSGGNWDAHALNIMSSAGAGNGTVSTKNPWKGGDLTDGRTATASSYYQNLSAFSPAQAIDGLHYTRWASDSTSGGWLEVDFGTPTTFNTTRMNEYVNEGSQIKQYQIQYWDGLAWVNVYSGENPHVYQTDLFAPVTATKVRLNISMTNGGVPSLWSFEAYNNAGIAQGSYKLMNRPQHLLVTPYAHSVSPENLIQWSDDKSNDQYWLFVPTSNGYYKIVNKASGLLVTPSGHSATSVQLIQWADDGNMDQQWQLIPTGDGYYKIKNKVSGLVITPLNHATGPANLIQAADVDGFDQQWGLDLLQ
;
A
#
# COMPACT_ATOMS: atom_id res chain seq x y z
N MET A 1 -48.21 -58.74 1.97
CA MET A 1 -47.96 -59.47 3.24
C MET A 1 -46.71 -60.32 3.08
N LYS A 2 -45.82 -60.32 4.09
CA LYS A 2 -44.46 -60.95 4.22
C LYS A 2 -43.33 -60.15 3.53
N LYS A 3 -42.45 -59.37 4.18
CA LYS A 3 -41.57 -59.48 5.40
C LYS A 3 -40.48 -60.57 5.30
N TRP A 4 -39.20 -60.41 5.68
CA TRP A 4 -38.26 -59.33 6.09
C TRP A 4 -36.84 -60.01 6.09
N ILE A 5 -35.76 -59.22 5.96
CA ILE A 5 -34.39 -59.38 6.52
C ILE A 5 -33.38 -60.36 5.88
N SER A 6 -32.26 -59.76 5.50
CA SER A 6 -30.94 -60.37 5.30
C SER A 6 -30.06 -60.09 6.54
N SER A 7 -29.38 -61.11 7.05
CA SER A 7 -28.30 -60.99 8.03
C SER A 7 -27.10 -61.78 7.51
N LEU A 8 -25.93 -61.15 7.46
CA LEU A 8 -24.65 -61.85 7.45
C LEU A 8 -23.57 -60.92 8.03
N LEU A 9 -23.16 -61.28 9.25
CA LEU A 9 -21.98 -60.80 9.94
C LEU A 9 -20.72 -61.18 9.14
N VAL A 10 -19.83 -60.22 8.92
CA VAL A 10 -18.39 -60.46 8.76
C VAL A 10 -17.69 -59.55 9.77
N LEU A 11 -17.02 -60.17 10.74
CA LEU A 11 -16.10 -59.50 11.66
C LEU A 11 -14.93 -58.93 10.85
N SER A 12 -14.76 -57.61 10.86
CA SER A 12 -13.50 -56.94 10.52
C SER A 12 -12.87 -56.39 11.79
N MET A 13 -11.59 -56.71 11.99
CA MET A 13 -10.76 -56.25 13.11
C MET A 13 -10.80 -54.73 13.21
N ALA A 14 -11.10 -54.23 14.41
CA ALA A 14 -10.85 -52.85 14.78
C ALA A 14 -9.33 -52.59 14.72
N ALA A 15 -8.85 -51.98 13.64
CA ALA A 15 -7.61 -51.24 13.66
C ALA A 15 -7.89 -49.96 14.47
N ILE A 16 -7.56 -50.00 15.76
CA ILE A 16 -7.41 -48.80 16.57
C ILE A 16 -6.24 -48.04 15.93
N CYS A 17 -6.54 -47.07 15.07
CA CYS A 17 -5.63 -45.95 14.88
C CYS A 17 -5.59 -45.21 16.21
N MET A 18 -4.67 -45.61 17.09
CA MET A 18 -4.14 -44.65 18.06
C MET A 18 -3.60 -43.53 17.20
N VAL A 19 -4.30 -42.39 17.22
CA VAL A 19 -3.65 -41.11 16.99
C VAL A 19 -2.55 -41.08 18.04
N VAL A 20 -1.33 -41.40 17.62
CA VAL A 20 -0.14 -40.95 18.32
C VAL A 20 -0.23 -39.44 18.16
N ILE A 21 -0.91 -38.79 19.09
CA ILE A 21 -0.64 -37.39 19.38
C ILE A 21 0.86 -37.44 19.66
N PRO A 22 1.72 -36.79 18.85
CA PRO A 22 3.10 -36.65 19.26
C PRO A 22 3.01 -36.07 20.66
N ASP A 23 3.53 -36.78 21.66
CA ASP A 23 3.83 -36.12 22.92
C ASP A 23 4.51 -34.82 22.52
N HIS A 24 3.92 -33.68 22.88
CA HIS A 24 4.59 -32.40 22.73
C HIS A 24 5.87 -32.57 23.54
N ALA A 25 6.96 -32.94 22.85
CA ALA A 25 8.27 -32.96 23.43
C ALA A 25 8.43 -31.58 24.05
N SER A 26 8.63 -31.54 25.37
CA SER A 26 8.96 -30.31 26.07
C SER A 26 10.03 -29.61 25.23
N ALA A 27 9.77 -28.38 24.78
CA ALA A 27 10.74 -27.61 24.01
C ALA A 27 12.08 -27.68 24.74
N GLY A 28 13.13 -28.04 24.01
CA GLY A 28 14.48 -28.06 24.56
C GLY A 28 14.87 -26.67 25.03
N THR A 29 15.84 -26.56 25.94
CA THR A 29 16.36 -25.25 26.35
C THR A 29 16.90 -24.52 25.11
N PRO A 30 16.43 -23.29 24.80
CA PRO A 30 16.95 -22.53 23.67
C PRO A 30 18.46 -22.35 23.76
N ILE A 31 19.15 -22.48 22.63
CA ILE A 31 20.60 -22.25 22.57
C ILE A 31 20.84 -20.76 22.38
N HIS A 32 21.84 -20.23 23.08
CA HIS A 32 22.20 -18.81 23.04
C HIS A 32 23.68 -18.65 22.70
N TYR A 33 23.97 -17.82 21.70
CA TYR A 33 25.29 -17.32 21.39
C TYR A 33 25.33 -15.80 21.49
N TYR A 34 26.49 -15.25 21.83
CA TYR A 34 26.70 -13.81 22.00
C TYR A 34 27.86 -13.36 21.11
N VAL A 35 27.65 -12.23 20.43
CA VAL A 35 28.66 -11.57 19.59
C VAL A 35 28.83 -10.14 20.08
N SER A 36 30.05 -9.65 20.13
CA SER A 36 30.38 -8.27 20.54
C SER A 36 31.57 -7.75 19.74
N PRO A 37 31.60 -6.45 19.36
CA PRO A 37 32.76 -5.89 18.67
C PRO A 37 34.06 -5.97 19.49
N ASP A 38 33.94 -6.03 20.82
CA ASP A 38 35.07 -6.20 21.77
C ASP A 38 35.36 -7.67 22.10
N GLY A 39 34.68 -8.62 21.45
CA GLY A 39 34.82 -10.06 21.67
C GLY A 39 36.05 -10.69 21.02
N SER A 40 36.07 -12.02 20.94
CA SER A 40 37.09 -12.78 20.22
C SER A 40 36.49 -14.01 19.57
N ASP A 41 36.84 -14.30 18.31
CA ASP A 41 36.38 -15.53 17.63
C ASP A 41 37.05 -16.81 18.15
N SER A 42 38.00 -16.68 19.08
CA SER A 42 38.54 -17.79 19.87
C SER A 42 37.70 -18.12 21.10
N ASN A 43 36.78 -17.23 21.51
CA ASN A 43 35.89 -17.43 22.65
C ASN A 43 34.80 -18.47 22.33
N PRO A 44 34.14 -19.05 23.36
CA PRO A 44 33.05 -20.00 23.17
C PRO A 44 31.70 -19.38 22.75
N GLY A 45 31.58 -18.04 22.69
CA GLY A 45 30.33 -17.37 22.33
C GLY A 45 29.32 -17.27 23.47
N THR A 46 29.79 -17.29 24.73
CA THR A 46 28.95 -17.08 25.91
C THR A 46 28.77 -15.59 26.19
N LEU A 47 27.83 -15.22 27.07
CA LEU A 47 27.65 -13.81 27.43
C LEU A 47 28.92 -13.17 28.04
N ALA A 48 29.69 -13.94 28.80
CA ALA A 48 30.93 -13.48 29.43
C ALA A 48 32.13 -13.48 28.46
N GLU A 49 32.13 -14.40 27.50
CA GLU A 49 33.17 -14.55 26.48
C GLU A 49 32.50 -14.65 25.09
N PRO A 50 32.07 -13.51 24.51
CA PRO A 50 31.36 -13.48 23.25
C PRO A 50 32.31 -13.67 22.06
N PHE A 51 31.78 -14.13 20.92
CA PHE A 51 32.47 -14.07 19.63
C PHE A 51 32.73 -12.61 19.23
N ALA A 52 33.70 -12.37 18.34
CA ALA A 52 33.93 -11.05 17.77
C ALA A 52 33.04 -10.79 16.55
N THR A 53 32.84 -11.81 15.70
CA THR A 53 32.20 -11.66 14.40
C THR A 53 30.89 -12.42 14.28
N ILE A 54 30.01 -11.92 13.41
CA ILE A 54 28.71 -12.55 13.12
C ILE A 54 28.93 -13.83 12.30
N GLU A 55 29.94 -13.81 11.41
CA GLU A 55 30.40 -14.94 10.63
C GLU A 55 30.82 -16.11 11.51
N LYS A 56 31.55 -15.85 12.59
CA LYS A 56 31.92 -16.88 13.55
C LYS A 56 30.70 -17.51 14.21
N ALA A 57 29.71 -16.70 14.60
CA ALA A 57 28.48 -17.21 15.20
C ALA A 57 27.69 -18.07 14.20
N ARG A 58 27.52 -17.60 12.96
CA ARG A 58 26.93 -18.37 11.85
C ARG A 58 27.61 -19.72 11.69
N ASP A 59 28.94 -19.73 11.59
CA ASP A 59 29.71 -20.96 11.36
C ASP A 59 29.59 -21.96 12.52
N VAL A 60 29.46 -21.48 13.76
CA VAL A 60 29.18 -22.34 14.92
C VAL A 60 27.76 -22.89 14.86
N VAL A 61 26.77 -22.07 14.51
CA VAL A 61 25.37 -22.50 14.40
C VAL A 61 25.17 -23.61 13.37
N ARG A 62 25.87 -23.56 12.23
CA ARG A 62 25.89 -24.64 11.21
C ARG A 62 26.24 -26.02 11.78
N THR A 63 26.96 -26.08 12.90
CA THR A 63 27.36 -27.35 13.51
C THR A 63 26.30 -27.96 14.42
N VAL A 64 25.27 -27.19 14.80
CA VAL A 64 24.27 -27.57 15.81
C VAL A 64 22.81 -27.43 15.35
N ASN A 65 22.55 -26.79 14.20
CA ASN A 65 21.20 -26.54 13.70
C ASN A 65 20.55 -27.74 12.98
N GLY A 66 21.23 -28.89 12.84
CA GLY A 66 20.69 -30.06 12.12
C GLY A 66 19.61 -30.87 12.86
N SER A 67 19.38 -30.63 14.15
CA SER A 67 18.37 -31.35 14.96
C SER A 67 17.82 -30.46 16.07
N MET A 68 17.31 -29.30 15.69
CA MET A 68 16.82 -28.30 16.65
C MET A 68 15.62 -28.81 17.45
N THR A 69 15.58 -28.44 18.73
CA THR A 69 14.46 -28.69 19.66
C THR A 69 13.91 -27.39 20.26
N GLY A 70 14.40 -26.26 19.77
CA GLY A 70 14.12 -24.89 20.18
C GLY A 70 14.86 -23.92 19.26
N ASP A 71 14.46 -22.65 19.27
CA ASP A 71 15.13 -21.59 18.51
C ASP A 71 16.58 -21.41 18.99
N ILE A 72 17.48 -21.08 18.06
CA ILE A 72 18.85 -20.70 18.37
C ILE A 72 18.93 -19.18 18.27
N ASN A 73 19.24 -18.53 19.39
CA ASN A 73 19.33 -17.07 19.48
C ASN A 73 20.79 -16.63 19.43
N ILE A 74 21.11 -15.74 18.50
CA ILE A 74 22.40 -15.08 18.34
C ILE A 74 22.21 -13.63 18.78
N TYR A 75 22.63 -13.33 20.01
CA TYR A 75 22.54 -12.01 20.62
C TYR A 75 23.73 -11.15 20.20
N LEU A 76 23.46 -10.08 19.44
CA LEU A 76 24.42 -9.04 19.12
C LEU A 76 24.43 -8.00 20.24
N ARG A 77 25.60 -7.78 20.84
CA ARG A 77 25.84 -6.68 21.78
C ARG A 77 25.91 -5.34 21.03
N GLY A 78 25.70 -4.25 21.73
CA GLY A 78 25.74 -2.89 21.19
C GLY A 78 27.11 -2.55 20.59
N GLY A 79 27.09 -1.74 19.55
CA GLY A 79 28.28 -1.32 18.81
C GLY A 79 28.21 -1.65 17.32
N THR A 80 29.26 -1.28 16.59
CA THR A 80 29.32 -1.41 15.13
C THR A 80 30.10 -2.65 14.72
N TYR A 81 29.49 -3.48 13.89
CA TYR A 81 30.07 -4.64 13.24
C TYR A 81 30.39 -4.27 11.79
N THR A 82 31.61 -3.78 11.54
CA THR A 82 32.07 -3.44 10.20
C THR A 82 32.37 -4.72 9.42
N LEU A 83 31.63 -4.93 8.33
CA LEU A 83 31.78 -6.09 7.46
C LEU A 83 32.93 -5.88 6.46
N ALA A 84 33.80 -6.87 6.33
CA ALA A 84 34.83 -6.90 5.28
C ALA A 84 34.26 -7.34 3.92
N ALA A 85 33.18 -8.14 3.95
CA ALA A 85 32.40 -8.63 2.82
C ALA A 85 30.95 -8.88 3.30
N PRO A 86 29.96 -8.99 2.40
CA PRO A 86 28.59 -9.28 2.80
C PRO A 86 28.49 -10.56 3.64
N LEU A 87 27.62 -10.58 4.65
CA LEU A 87 27.31 -11.79 5.40
C LEU A 87 26.56 -12.76 4.49
N GLN A 88 27.28 -13.77 4.02
CA GLN A 88 26.73 -14.84 3.20
C GLN A 88 26.00 -15.87 4.05
N LEU A 89 24.70 -16.01 3.80
CA LEU A 89 23.89 -17.11 4.30
C LEU A 89 23.63 -18.10 3.17
N THR A 90 23.46 -19.37 3.48
CA THR A 90 23.18 -20.47 2.56
C THR A 90 22.14 -21.40 3.19
N SER A 91 21.68 -22.42 2.47
CA SER A 91 20.77 -23.44 3.05
C SER A 91 21.30 -24.15 4.30
N GLN A 92 22.62 -24.13 4.57
CA GLN A 92 23.19 -24.66 5.82
C GLN A 92 22.88 -23.80 7.05
N ASP A 93 22.44 -22.56 6.84
CA ASP A 93 22.11 -21.61 7.90
C ASP A 93 20.63 -21.66 8.31
N SER A 94 19.88 -22.57 7.71
CA SER A 94 18.44 -22.73 7.93
C SER A 94 18.11 -23.23 9.34
N GLY A 95 16.98 -22.78 9.86
CA GLY A 95 16.35 -23.39 11.03
C GLY A 95 15.66 -24.72 10.67
N THR A 96 15.78 -25.73 11.53
CA THR A 96 15.21 -27.07 11.31
C THR A 96 14.10 -27.39 12.32
N ASN A 97 13.30 -28.41 12.03
CA ASN A 97 12.22 -28.90 12.91
C ASN A 97 11.17 -27.82 13.29
N GLY A 98 10.97 -26.81 12.44
CA GLY A 98 10.02 -25.71 12.66
C GLY A 98 10.55 -24.59 13.58
N TYR A 99 11.81 -24.65 13.99
CA TYR A 99 12.47 -23.62 14.81
C TYR A 99 13.29 -22.66 13.94
N ARG A 100 13.66 -21.51 14.53
CA ARG A 100 14.37 -20.42 13.86
C ARG A 100 15.80 -20.24 14.31
N ILE A 101 16.63 -19.73 13.41
CA ILE A 101 17.90 -19.08 13.74
C ILE A 101 17.63 -17.57 13.85
N VAL A 102 17.80 -17.00 15.04
CA VAL A 102 17.38 -15.63 15.36
C VAL A 102 18.60 -14.76 15.67
N TYR A 103 18.98 -13.88 14.74
CA TYR A 103 19.94 -12.80 14.97
C TYR A 103 19.18 -11.64 15.61
N ARG A 104 19.56 -11.26 16.83
CA ARG A 104 18.82 -10.24 17.58
C ARG A 104 19.71 -9.37 18.44
N ASN A 105 19.27 -8.15 18.71
CA ASN A 105 19.91 -7.32 19.71
C ASN A 105 19.81 -7.91 21.13
N TYR A 106 20.81 -7.63 21.96
CA TYR A 106 20.79 -7.97 23.37
C TYR A 106 20.07 -6.89 24.18
N SER A 107 18.90 -7.24 24.74
CA SER A 107 18.07 -6.32 25.53
C SER A 107 17.69 -5.05 24.76
N SER A 108 18.20 -3.88 25.17
CA SER A 108 17.94 -2.57 24.56
C SER A 108 19.19 -2.01 23.88
N GLU A 109 20.24 -2.82 23.72
CA GLU A 109 21.45 -2.40 23.02
C GLU A 109 21.17 -2.28 21.51
N THR A 110 21.91 -1.40 20.83
CA THR A 110 21.75 -1.10 19.39
C THR A 110 22.97 -1.61 18.60
N PRO A 111 22.91 -2.84 18.07
CA PRO A 111 23.94 -3.36 17.16
C PRO A 111 23.77 -2.77 15.76
N VAL A 112 24.86 -2.29 15.16
CA VAL A 112 24.90 -1.76 13.78
C VAL A 112 25.73 -2.68 12.90
N ILE A 113 25.12 -3.33 11.92
CA ILE A 113 25.84 -4.05 10.85
C ILE A 113 26.17 -3.03 9.77
N SER A 114 27.46 -2.76 9.58
CA SER A 114 27.96 -1.65 8.75
C SER A 114 28.77 -2.15 7.56
N GLY A 115 28.49 -1.62 6.37
CA GLY A 115 29.34 -1.77 5.18
C GLY A 115 30.38 -0.65 5.02
N GLY A 116 30.44 0.27 5.98
CA GLY A 116 31.27 1.47 5.95
C GLY A 116 32.50 1.41 6.85
N VAL A 117 33.55 2.10 6.39
CA VAL A 117 34.85 2.20 7.04
C VAL A 117 35.04 3.61 7.60
N PRO A 118 35.45 3.77 8.87
CA PRO A 118 35.82 5.07 9.41
C PRO A 118 37.03 5.68 8.67
N VAL A 119 36.97 6.98 8.39
CA VAL A 119 38.09 7.73 7.79
C VAL A 119 38.68 8.68 8.82
N THR A 120 39.98 8.50 9.09
CA THR A 120 40.76 9.30 10.04
C THR A 120 41.90 10.06 9.34
N ASP A 121 42.75 10.72 10.14
CA ASP A 121 44.01 11.32 9.66
C ASP A 121 43.84 12.43 8.62
N TRP A 122 42.79 13.24 8.80
CA TRP A 122 42.52 14.41 7.99
C TRP A 122 43.61 15.48 8.15
N SER A 123 44.03 16.06 7.03
CA SER A 123 45.01 17.14 6.98
C SER A 123 44.50 18.27 6.08
N LEU A 124 44.81 19.52 6.45
CA LEU A 124 44.48 20.68 5.61
C LEU A 124 45.28 20.59 4.31
N PHE A 125 44.57 20.59 3.18
CA PHE A 125 45.16 20.49 1.84
C PHE A 125 45.18 21.84 1.12
N ASP A 126 44.04 22.52 1.10
CA ASP A 126 43.89 23.85 0.52
C ASP A 126 43.38 24.82 1.59
N ALA A 127 44.27 25.65 2.11
CA ALA A 127 43.96 26.64 3.13
C ALA A 127 43.06 27.77 2.60
N THR A 128 43.07 28.05 1.31
CA THR A 128 42.27 29.13 0.71
C THR A 128 40.81 28.73 0.63
N ASN A 129 40.55 27.48 0.22
CA ASN A 129 39.21 26.94 0.04
C ASN A 129 38.71 26.15 1.26
N ASN A 130 39.53 26.04 2.31
CA ASN A 130 39.27 25.25 3.51
C ASN A 130 38.99 23.77 3.18
N ILE A 131 39.78 23.18 2.29
CA ILE A 131 39.63 21.77 1.89
C ILE A 131 40.63 20.93 2.66
N TYR A 132 40.13 19.87 3.28
CA TYR A 132 40.91 18.85 3.95
C TYR A 132 40.97 17.60 3.09
N ARG A 133 41.97 16.74 3.34
CA ARG A 133 42.03 15.42 2.74
C ARG A 133 42.52 14.35 3.71
N ALA A 134 42.11 13.11 3.44
CA ALA A 134 42.59 11.89 4.07
C ALA A 134 42.95 10.87 2.98
N TYR A 135 43.97 10.05 3.22
CA TYR A 135 44.35 8.98 2.29
C TYR A 135 43.56 7.70 2.60
N VAL A 136 42.82 7.18 1.63
CA VAL A 136 41.98 5.98 1.77
C VAL A 136 42.41 4.81 0.87
N GLY A 137 43.46 5.02 0.08
CA GLY A 137 43.98 4.04 -0.88
C GLY A 137 43.34 4.14 -2.25
N THR A 138 44.00 3.54 -3.25
CA THR A 138 43.55 3.52 -4.66
C THR A 138 42.61 2.34 -4.97
N ASP A 139 42.59 1.33 -4.10
CA ASP A 139 41.75 0.12 -4.24
C ASP A 139 40.37 0.30 -3.59
N PHE A 140 40.01 1.54 -3.26
CA PHE A 140 38.77 1.89 -2.58
C PHE A 140 37.96 2.84 -3.47
N TYR A 141 36.67 2.56 -3.65
CA TYR A 141 35.77 3.47 -4.33
C TYR A 141 34.40 3.49 -3.65
N SER A 142 33.80 4.68 -3.60
CA SER A 142 32.47 4.90 -3.05
C SER A 142 31.80 6.07 -3.77
N ARG A 143 30.48 6.04 -3.79
CA ARG A 143 29.63 7.16 -4.23
C ARG A 143 29.01 7.90 -3.04
N HIS A 144 29.37 7.53 -1.82
CA HIS A 144 28.77 8.05 -0.60
C HIS A 144 29.83 8.42 0.44
N LEU A 145 29.55 9.45 1.24
CA LEU A 145 30.28 9.78 2.45
C LEU A 145 29.27 10.25 3.48
N TYR A 146 29.44 9.83 4.73
CA TYR A 146 28.64 10.29 5.86
C TYR A 146 29.52 11.03 6.86
N VAL A 147 29.10 12.22 7.26
CA VAL A 147 29.79 13.03 8.26
C VAL A 147 28.83 13.31 9.41
N ASP A 148 29.18 12.87 10.61
CA ASP A 148 28.35 12.96 11.82
C ASP A 148 26.93 12.37 11.60
N GLY A 149 26.85 11.27 10.85
CA GLY A 149 25.61 10.56 10.53
C GLY A 149 24.79 11.18 9.39
N VAL A 150 25.25 12.27 8.78
CA VAL A 150 24.55 12.95 7.68
C VAL A 150 25.27 12.66 6.35
N ARG A 151 24.50 12.33 5.31
CA ARG A 151 25.02 12.13 3.95
C ARG A 151 25.63 13.44 3.42
N ALA A 152 26.93 13.41 3.13
CA ALA A 152 27.64 14.53 2.51
C ALA A 152 27.36 14.60 1.01
N VAL A 153 27.47 15.79 0.44
CA VAL A 153 27.17 16.04 -0.97
C VAL A 153 28.38 15.66 -1.82
N ARG A 154 28.23 14.75 -2.78
CA ARG A 154 29.32 14.51 -3.74
C ARG A 154 29.50 15.77 -4.60
N ALA A 155 30.74 16.23 -4.75
CA ALA A 155 31.09 17.46 -5.46
C ALA A 155 30.43 17.50 -6.85
N ARG A 156 29.64 18.53 -7.12
CA ARG A 156 28.78 18.62 -8.30
C ARG A 156 28.51 20.06 -8.72
N SER A 157 28.07 20.25 -9.95
CA SER A 157 27.66 21.56 -10.46
C SER A 157 26.57 22.21 -9.61
N GLU A 158 26.76 23.45 -9.15
CA GLU A 158 25.77 24.20 -8.34
C GLU A 158 24.40 24.40 -9.03
N SER A 159 24.40 24.44 -10.37
CA SER A 159 23.21 24.63 -11.19
C SER A 159 23.36 23.87 -12.52
N THR A 160 22.26 23.72 -13.27
CA THR A 160 22.28 23.09 -14.60
C THR A 160 23.36 23.72 -15.49
N PRO A 161 24.41 22.96 -15.89
CA PRO A 161 25.48 23.46 -16.72
C PRO A 161 24.97 23.98 -18.08
N ALA A 162 25.34 25.22 -18.43
CA ALA A 162 24.89 25.86 -19.66
C ALA A 162 25.88 25.67 -20.83
N GLY A 163 25.35 25.75 -22.06
CA GLY A 163 26.15 25.84 -23.29
C GLY A 163 26.64 24.52 -23.88
N PHE A 164 26.28 23.39 -23.28
CA PHE A 164 26.44 22.08 -23.90
C PHE A 164 25.45 21.88 -25.06
N THR A 165 25.85 21.14 -26.09
CA THR A 165 24.93 20.71 -27.16
C THR A 165 24.97 19.21 -27.34
N LEU A 166 23.80 18.60 -27.53
CA LEU A 166 23.65 17.17 -27.73
C LEU A 166 24.38 16.72 -29.01
N ASP A 167 25.23 15.70 -28.86
CA ASP A 167 25.73 14.87 -29.95
C ASP A 167 25.18 13.46 -29.73
N ALA A 168 24.00 13.21 -30.31
CA ALA A 168 23.25 11.98 -30.14
C ALA A 168 24.07 10.71 -30.48
N ALA A 169 25.15 10.83 -31.27
CA ALA A 169 25.98 9.68 -31.58
C ALA A 169 26.66 9.13 -30.31
N ASN A 170 27.28 9.99 -29.48
CA ASN A 170 28.10 9.50 -28.36
C ASN A 170 28.23 10.43 -27.13
N GLY A 171 27.52 11.56 -27.03
CA GLY A 171 27.56 12.41 -25.82
C GLY A 171 27.23 13.88 -26.07
N PHE A 172 28.09 14.79 -25.60
CA PHE A 172 27.81 16.23 -25.58
C PHE A 172 29.01 17.06 -26.04
N ASN A 173 28.79 18.04 -26.91
CA ASN A 173 29.82 19.05 -27.20
C ASN A 173 29.95 20.02 -26.03
N LEU A 174 31.19 20.36 -25.68
CA LEU A 174 31.52 21.31 -24.61
C LEU A 174 31.13 22.74 -25.00
N PRO A 175 30.82 23.60 -24.02
CA PRO A 175 30.64 25.02 -24.26
C PRO A 175 31.95 25.67 -24.75
N ALA A 176 31.82 26.76 -25.50
CA ALA A 176 32.97 27.49 -26.05
C ALA A 176 33.76 28.30 -24.99
N THR A 177 33.16 28.59 -23.84
CA THR A 177 33.73 29.41 -22.76
C THR A 177 33.28 28.89 -21.40
N GLY A 178 33.87 29.43 -20.32
CA GLY A 178 33.58 29.02 -18.94
C GLY A 178 34.39 27.81 -18.49
N MET A 179 34.20 27.38 -17.24
CA MET A 179 35.00 26.30 -16.65
C MET A 179 34.86 24.98 -17.40
N TYR A 180 33.67 24.70 -17.93
CA TYR A 180 33.35 23.45 -18.62
C TYR A 180 34.02 23.35 -20.00
N ALA A 181 34.44 24.46 -20.61
CA ALA A 181 35.14 24.45 -21.90
C ALA A 181 36.49 23.71 -21.84
N ASN A 182 37.08 23.58 -20.64
CA ASN A 182 38.39 22.98 -20.41
C ASN A 182 38.32 21.68 -19.60
N MET A 183 37.16 21.00 -19.54
CA MET A 183 37.00 19.75 -18.76
C MET A 183 38.00 18.66 -19.11
N ALA A 184 38.51 18.63 -20.35
CA ALA A 184 39.56 17.69 -20.76
C ALA A 184 40.88 17.83 -19.96
N SER A 185 41.07 18.94 -19.24
CA SER A 185 42.26 19.21 -18.42
C SER A 185 42.05 18.98 -16.91
N TRP A 186 40.87 18.52 -16.50
CA TRP A 186 40.56 18.22 -15.11
C TRP A 186 41.34 16.99 -14.63
N GLY A 187 41.46 16.82 -13.31
CA GLY A 187 42.33 15.80 -12.70
C GLY A 187 42.02 14.35 -13.11
N ASP A 188 40.75 13.93 -12.98
CA ASP A 188 40.28 12.56 -13.26
C ASP A 188 39.03 12.58 -14.18
N PRO A 189 39.16 12.97 -15.46
CA PRO A 189 38.00 13.26 -16.32
C PRO A 189 37.16 12.03 -16.68
N SER A 190 37.72 10.81 -16.57
CA SER A 190 37.00 9.55 -16.79
C SER A 190 36.19 9.08 -15.57
N ASP A 191 36.35 9.74 -14.41
CA ASP A 191 35.55 9.47 -13.21
C ASP A 191 34.31 10.38 -13.16
N ILE A 192 34.21 11.40 -14.02
CA ILE A 192 33.07 12.31 -14.08
C ILE A 192 31.80 11.53 -14.39
N GLU A 193 30.71 11.88 -13.71
CA GLU A 193 29.39 11.34 -13.98
C GLU A 193 28.41 12.47 -14.33
N ILE A 194 27.42 12.14 -15.16
CA ILE A 194 26.39 13.06 -15.63
C ILE A 194 25.03 12.45 -15.35
N ASN A 195 24.11 13.23 -14.79
CA ASN A 195 22.72 12.81 -14.64
C ASN A 195 21.70 13.83 -15.17
N GLU A 196 20.53 13.31 -15.52
CA GLU A 196 19.35 14.05 -15.96
C GLU A 196 18.08 13.37 -15.43
N LYS A 197 17.23 14.14 -14.74
CA LYS A 197 15.87 13.75 -14.37
C LYS A 197 14.96 13.95 -15.57
N VAL A 198 14.28 12.89 -15.99
CA VAL A 198 13.41 12.90 -17.17
C VAL A 198 12.11 12.16 -16.88
N GLN A 199 10.99 12.89 -16.91
CA GLN A 199 9.66 12.37 -16.58
C GLN A 199 9.58 11.69 -15.20
N TRP A 200 9.40 10.37 -15.16
CA TRP A 200 9.37 9.53 -13.96
C TRP A 200 10.73 8.86 -13.64
N THR A 201 11.77 9.17 -14.42
CA THR A 201 13.07 8.48 -14.41
C THR A 201 14.24 9.42 -14.12
N ILE A 202 15.40 8.83 -13.83
CA ILE A 202 16.70 9.51 -13.87
C ILE A 202 17.71 8.75 -14.73
N GLN A 203 18.28 9.40 -15.72
CA GLN A 203 19.37 8.86 -16.52
C GLN A 203 20.69 9.28 -15.90
N TRP A 204 21.56 8.34 -15.52
CA TRP A 204 22.83 8.64 -14.84
C TRP A 204 23.96 7.76 -15.37
N GLY A 205 24.99 8.35 -15.93
CA GLY A 205 26.11 7.60 -16.51
C GLY A 205 27.46 8.26 -16.39
N GLY A 206 28.51 7.45 -16.46
CA GLY A 206 29.89 7.91 -16.46
C GLY A 206 30.37 8.44 -17.82
N VAL A 207 31.36 9.33 -17.75
CA VAL A 207 32.15 9.79 -18.89
C VAL A 207 33.21 8.75 -19.23
N ASP A 208 33.32 8.38 -20.50
CA ASP A 208 34.39 7.51 -21.00
C ASP A 208 35.69 8.32 -21.18
N HIS A 209 35.62 9.40 -21.98
CA HIS A 209 36.71 10.35 -22.14
C HIS A 209 36.21 11.71 -22.66
N ILE A 210 37.08 12.72 -22.62
CA ILE A 210 36.81 14.06 -23.16
C ILE A 210 37.90 14.41 -24.17
N ALA A 211 37.52 14.66 -25.42
CA ALA A 211 38.45 14.99 -26.49
C ALA A 211 37.80 15.88 -27.55
N ASN A 212 38.60 16.67 -28.27
CA ASN A 212 38.15 17.49 -29.40
C ASN A 212 36.94 18.40 -29.09
N GLY A 213 36.84 18.92 -27.86
CA GLY A 213 35.71 19.76 -27.45
C GLY A 213 34.42 18.98 -27.19
N LYS A 214 34.49 17.68 -26.90
CA LYS A 214 33.33 16.80 -26.69
C LYS A 214 33.55 15.84 -25.52
N ILE A 215 32.48 15.58 -24.77
CA ILE A 215 32.34 14.48 -23.81
C ILE A 215 31.82 13.26 -24.55
N TYR A 216 32.50 12.12 -24.35
CA TYR A 216 32.05 10.81 -24.79
C TYR A 216 31.53 10.06 -23.57
N MET A 217 30.27 9.63 -23.63
CA MET A 217 29.63 8.88 -22.55
C MET A 217 29.95 7.38 -22.68
N LYS A 218 29.99 6.68 -21.54
CA LYS A 218 30.22 5.23 -21.50
C LYS A 218 29.13 4.45 -22.25
N GLN A 219 29.51 3.26 -22.72
CA GLN A 219 28.65 2.32 -23.44
C GLN A 219 28.55 1.01 -22.65
N PRO A 220 27.38 0.33 -22.61
CA PRO A 220 26.18 0.59 -23.42
C PRO A 220 25.22 1.65 -22.85
N PHE A 221 25.55 2.35 -21.75
CA PHE A 221 24.69 3.37 -21.14
C PHE A 221 24.14 4.38 -22.17
N TRP A 222 25.02 5.03 -22.94
CA TRP A 222 24.60 6.08 -23.87
C TRP A 222 23.65 5.56 -24.95
N ARG A 223 23.92 4.39 -25.54
CA ARG A 223 23.00 3.76 -26.51
C ARG A 223 21.63 3.49 -25.90
N THR A 224 21.60 2.99 -24.67
CA THR A 224 20.36 2.65 -23.96
C THR A 224 19.52 3.90 -23.71
N THR A 225 20.13 4.97 -23.19
CA THR A 225 19.40 6.21 -22.93
C THR A 225 19.00 6.95 -24.22
N GLN A 226 19.79 6.85 -25.31
CA GLN A 226 19.36 7.39 -26.60
C GLN A 226 18.17 6.64 -27.19
N TYR A 227 18.05 5.33 -26.98
CA TYR A 227 16.84 4.59 -27.34
C TYR A 227 15.62 5.06 -26.56
N HIS A 228 15.78 5.31 -25.26
CA HIS A 228 14.72 5.81 -24.39
C HIS A 228 14.12 7.15 -24.83
N THR A 229 14.81 7.91 -25.70
CA THR A 229 14.26 9.16 -26.26
C THR A 229 12.96 8.97 -27.03
N GLN A 230 12.70 7.77 -27.58
CA GLN A 230 11.42 7.47 -28.24
C GLN A 230 10.24 7.41 -27.25
N TYR A 231 10.51 7.14 -25.98
CA TYR A 231 9.55 7.19 -24.87
C TYR A 231 9.65 8.52 -24.11
N ALA A 232 10.46 9.45 -24.60
CA ALA A 232 10.79 10.73 -23.96
C ALA A 232 11.37 10.61 -22.53
N ILE A 233 12.01 9.48 -22.19
CA ILE A 233 12.71 9.27 -20.90
C ILE A 233 14.24 9.21 -21.04
N GLY A 234 14.75 9.42 -22.26
CA GLY A 234 16.18 9.39 -22.57
C GLY A 234 16.92 10.68 -22.22
N MET A 235 18.24 10.57 -22.05
CA MET A 235 19.12 11.70 -21.75
C MET A 235 19.31 12.60 -22.97
N THR A 236 19.08 13.90 -22.80
CA THR A 236 19.16 14.93 -23.84
C THR A 236 20.09 16.09 -23.48
N TYR A 237 20.44 16.31 -22.20
CA TYR A 237 21.41 17.33 -21.77
C TYR A 237 22.03 16.99 -20.40
N PRO A 238 23.23 17.50 -20.07
CA PRO A 238 23.80 17.33 -18.74
C PRO A 238 23.06 18.22 -17.72
N GLN A 239 22.15 17.64 -16.93
CA GLN A 239 21.48 18.40 -15.87
C GLN A 239 22.39 18.63 -14.66
N VAL A 240 23.17 17.63 -14.28
CA VAL A 240 24.18 17.69 -13.24
C VAL A 240 25.45 17.03 -13.76
N ILE A 241 26.59 17.68 -13.53
CA ILE A 241 27.93 17.09 -13.70
C ILE A 241 28.52 16.95 -12.30
N GLU A 242 29.07 15.78 -11.98
CA GLU A 242 29.60 15.48 -10.66
C GLU A 242 30.90 14.68 -10.68
N ASN A 243 31.46 14.50 -9.49
CA ASN A 243 32.65 13.69 -9.23
C ASN A 243 33.94 14.25 -9.83
N ALA A 244 34.18 15.55 -9.66
CA ALA A 244 35.43 16.19 -10.02
C ALA A 244 35.94 17.09 -8.88
N TYR A 245 37.25 17.16 -8.68
CA TYR A 245 37.85 18.06 -7.69
C TYR A 245 37.53 19.53 -7.99
N GLU A 246 37.47 19.87 -9.28
CA GLU A 246 37.17 21.21 -9.79
C GLU A 246 35.75 21.69 -9.44
N LEU A 247 34.88 20.78 -8.99
CA LEU A 247 33.52 21.06 -8.51
C LEU A 247 33.42 21.08 -6.98
N LEU A 248 34.53 20.89 -6.24
CA LEU A 248 34.53 20.93 -4.78
C LEU A 248 34.57 22.39 -4.29
N ASP A 249 33.42 23.04 -4.28
CA ASP A 249 33.32 24.49 -4.06
C ASP A 249 32.41 24.89 -2.89
N THR A 250 31.51 24.02 -2.46
CA THR A 250 30.50 24.30 -1.43
C THR A 250 30.79 23.54 -0.13
N ASN A 251 30.51 24.15 1.02
CA ASN A 251 30.67 23.48 2.31
C ASN A 251 29.73 22.26 2.41
N GLY A 252 30.25 21.15 2.90
CA GLY A 252 29.57 19.86 2.94
C GLY A 252 29.86 18.97 1.73
N GLU A 253 30.58 19.47 0.72
CA GLU A 253 30.95 18.69 -0.44
C GLU A 253 32.21 17.83 -0.22
N TRP A 254 32.28 16.71 -0.95
CA TRP A 254 33.43 15.81 -0.95
C TRP A 254 33.76 15.28 -2.35
N TYR A 255 35.00 14.86 -2.55
CA TYR A 255 35.48 14.22 -3.77
C TYR A 255 36.51 13.15 -3.46
N LEU A 256 36.44 11.99 -4.10
CA LEU A 256 37.41 10.90 -3.97
C LEU A 256 38.17 10.74 -5.29
N SER A 257 39.45 11.09 -5.30
CA SER A 257 40.33 10.83 -6.45
C SER A 257 40.80 9.38 -6.41
N ARG A 258 40.38 8.58 -7.40
CA ARG A 258 40.79 7.17 -7.49
C ARG A 258 42.24 7.03 -7.91
N SER A 259 42.76 7.96 -8.72
CA SER A 259 44.15 7.92 -9.19
C SER A 259 45.15 8.21 -8.07
N SER A 260 44.80 9.11 -7.15
CA SER A 260 45.68 9.49 -6.04
C SER A 260 45.35 8.80 -4.71
N GLY A 261 44.14 8.25 -4.56
CA GLY A 261 43.66 7.59 -3.33
C GLY A 261 43.32 8.56 -2.20
N TYR A 262 43.19 9.85 -2.49
CA TYR A 262 42.80 10.87 -1.51
C TYR A 262 41.31 11.18 -1.57
N LEU A 263 40.68 11.15 -0.39
CA LEU A 263 39.35 11.70 -0.14
C LEU A 263 39.51 13.17 0.29
N TYR A 264 38.85 14.08 -0.41
CA TYR A 264 38.81 15.51 -0.13
C TYR A 264 37.46 15.89 0.44
N TYR A 265 37.44 16.80 1.42
CA TYR A 265 36.22 17.29 2.04
C TYR A 265 36.32 18.77 2.37
N LYS A 266 35.24 19.51 2.10
CA LYS A 266 35.08 20.89 2.53
C LYS A 266 34.08 20.93 3.70
N PRO A 267 34.52 21.16 4.95
CA PRO A 267 33.66 21.00 6.11
C PRO A 267 32.57 22.06 6.23
N LEU A 268 31.42 21.65 6.77
CA LEU A 268 30.37 22.56 7.22
C LEU A 268 30.85 23.41 8.42
N PRO A 269 30.30 24.62 8.61
CA PRO A 269 30.60 25.42 9.79
C PRO A 269 30.38 24.63 11.08
N GLY A 270 31.40 24.57 11.94
CA GLY A 270 31.34 23.87 13.23
C GLY A 270 31.82 22.42 13.22
N GLN A 271 32.01 21.80 12.06
CA GLN A 271 32.65 20.48 11.99
C GLN A 271 34.15 20.58 12.29
N ASN A 272 34.65 19.59 13.02
CA ASN A 272 36.05 19.51 13.40
C ASN A 272 36.63 18.19 12.90
N MET A 273 37.62 18.29 12.03
CA MET A 273 38.21 17.15 11.32
C MET A 273 38.86 16.10 12.25
N ASN A 274 39.12 16.43 13.52
CA ASN A 274 39.66 15.48 14.50
C ASN A 274 38.59 14.77 15.35
N THR A 275 37.36 15.29 15.39
CA THR A 275 36.30 14.77 16.28
C THR A 275 35.00 14.40 15.56
N SER A 276 34.77 14.96 14.37
CA SER A 276 33.66 14.55 13.50
C SER A 276 33.88 13.11 13.02
N SER A 277 32.80 12.35 12.93
CA SER A 277 32.80 10.98 12.44
C SER A 277 32.66 10.96 10.93
N PHE A 278 33.61 10.39 10.22
CA PHE A 278 33.56 10.20 8.77
C PHE A 278 33.43 8.72 8.46
N ILE A 279 32.31 8.31 7.86
CA ILE A 279 32.07 6.93 7.44
C ILE A 279 32.00 6.87 5.91
N LEU A 280 32.89 6.08 5.33
CA LEU A 280 32.99 5.86 3.88
C LEU A 280 32.50 4.44 3.55
N PRO A 281 31.30 4.29 2.97
CA PRO A 281 30.76 2.99 2.58
C PRO A 281 31.60 2.28 1.52
N LYS A 282 31.84 0.98 1.71
CA LYS A 282 32.59 0.13 0.77
C LYS A 282 31.71 -0.93 0.11
N LEU A 283 30.80 -1.54 0.87
CA LEU A 283 29.95 -2.63 0.38
C LEU A 283 28.66 -2.11 -0.23
N GLU A 284 28.12 -2.79 -1.25
CA GLU A 284 26.78 -2.50 -1.79
C GLU A 284 25.68 -3.36 -1.13
N ARG A 285 26.10 -4.48 -0.53
CA ARG A 285 25.25 -5.47 0.13
C ARG A 285 25.80 -5.78 1.53
N LEU A 286 24.91 -5.94 2.50
CA LEU A 286 25.23 -6.34 3.87
C LEU A 286 24.87 -7.81 4.10
N ILE A 287 23.70 -8.24 3.65
CA ILE A 287 23.23 -9.62 3.76
C ILE A 287 23.04 -10.20 2.35
N ASP A 288 23.76 -11.29 2.08
CA ASP A 288 23.60 -12.12 0.88
C ASP A 288 22.82 -13.37 1.26
N GLY A 289 21.50 -13.25 1.17
CA GLY A 289 20.50 -14.20 1.64
C GLY A 289 20.30 -15.36 0.68
N ASN A 290 20.96 -16.47 1.00
CA ASN A 290 21.07 -17.69 0.21
C ASN A 290 22.05 -17.59 -0.98
N HIS A 291 23.29 -17.22 -0.66
CA HIS A 291 24.42 -17.25 -1.57
C HIS A 291 24.52 -18.61 -2.29
N SER A 292 24.48 -18.58 -3.63
CA SER A 292 24.46 -19.78 -4.49
C SER A 292 23.28 -20.74 -4.25
N GLY A 293 22.16 -20.22 -3.72
CA GLY A 293 20.93 -20.98 -3.49
C GLY A 293 20.27 -21.51 -4.75
N SER A 294 19.34 -22.46 -4.57
CA SER A 294 18.51 -23.01 -5.66
C SER A 294 17.15 -23.46 -5.12
N LEU A 295 16.24 -23.87 -6.02
CA LEU A 295 14.93 -24.43 -5.65
C LEU A 295 15.00 -25.70 -4.78
N ASP A 296 16.16 -26.35 -4.72
CA ASP A 296 16.41 -27.53 -3.89
C ASP A 296 17.23 -27.21 -2.63
N ASN A 297 17.78 -26.00 -2.54
CA ASN A 297 18.63 -25.55 -1.44
C ASN A 297 18.16 -24.17 -0.97
N LEU A 298 17.07 -24.16 -0.20
CA LEU A 298 16.47 -22.95 0.33
C LEU A 298 17.16 -22.51 1.62
N LEU A 299 17.22 -21.20 1.85
CA LEU A 299 17.45 -20.63 3.17
C LEU A 299 16.11 -20.54 3.89
N GLU A 300 15.98 -21.20 5.04
CA GLU A 300 14.69 -21.35 5.74
C GLU A 300 14.76 -20.87 7.18
N ASN A 301 13.69 -20.23 7.66
CA ASN A 301 13.46 -19.97 9.09
C ASN A 301 14.57 -19.12 9.77
N VAL A 302 15.11 -18.11 9.07
CA VAL A 302 16.05 -17.15 9.64
C VAL A 302 15.34 -15.84 10.01
N GLN A 303 15.68 -15.28 11.16
CA GLN A 303 15.10 -14.02 11.64
C GLN A 303 16.19 -13.01 12.00
N PHE A 304 16.00 -11.76 11.59
CA PHE A 304 16.72 -10.58 12.07
C PHE A 304 15.76 -9.73 12.89
N GLN A 305 16.14 -9.39 14.13
CA GLN A 305 15.30 -8.63 15.05
C GLN A 305 16.05 -7.53 15.80
N GLY A 306 15.58 -6.28 15.73
CA GLY A 306 16.14 -5.19 16.54
C GLY A 306 17.53 -4.74 16.09
N ILE A 307 17.92 -4.98 14.84
CA ILE A 307 19.25 -4.70 14.29
C ILE A 307 19.21 -3.46 13.40
N THR A 308 20.24 -2.63 13.46
CA THR A 308 20.46 -1.55 12.50
C THR A 308 21.38 -2.03 11.37
N PHE A 309 20.98 -1.80 10.13
CA PHE A 309 21.76 -2.08 8.92
C PHE A 309 22.13 -0.76 8.24
N SER A 310 23.41 -0.48 8.06
CA SER A 310 23.85 0.83 7.55
C SER A 310 25.08 0.83 6.67
N TYR A 311 25.25 1.95 5.98
CA TYR A 311 26.44 2.35 5.26
C TYR A 311 26.82 1.42 4.11
N THR A 312 25.93 1.34 3.12
CA THR A 312 26.28 0.77 1.80
C THR A 312 26.55 1.86 0.77
N THR A 313 27.33 1.53 -0.26
CA THR A 313 27.49 2.36 -1.47
C THR A 313 26.65 1.79 -2.62
N TYR A 314 26.60 2.49 -3.75
CA TYR A 314 26.10 1.96 -5.01
C TYR A 314 26.89 2.56 -6.17
N LEU A 315 27.54 1.70 -6.95
CA LEU A 315 28.51 2.04 -7.98
C LEU A 315 27.94 1.93 -9.40
N GLN A 316 26.74 1.37 -9.56
CA GLN A 316 26.08 1.17 -10.87
C GLN A 316 26.06 2.43 -11.76
N PRO A 317 25.77 3.66 -11.27
CA PRO A 317 25.74 4.85 -12.14
C PRO A 317 27.08 5.17 -12.83
N GLY A 318 28.22 4.90 -12.17
CA GLY A 318 29.56 5.12 -12.74
C GLY A 318 30.10 3.94 -13.57
N SER A 319 29.37 2.83 -13.64
CA SER A 319 29.71 1.68 -14.45
C SER A 319 29.53 1.94 -15.95
N ASP A 320 29.94 0.99 -16.78
CA ASP A 320 29.77 1.08 -18.25
C ASP A 320 28.30 0.95 -18.68
N GLU A 321 27.51 0.19 -17.90
CA GLU A 321 26.05 0.09 -18.06
C GLU A 321 25.33 1.38 -17.62
N GLY A 322 25.93 2.12 -16.68
CA GLY A 322 25.30 3.26 -16.01
C GLY A 322 23.99 2.88 -15.31
N TYR A 323 23.18 3.89 -15.02
CA TYR A 323 21.82 3.77 -14.52
C TYR A 323 20.87 4.35 -15.57
N ALA A 324 20.61 3.57 -16.62
CA ALA A 324 19.59 3.88 -17.62
C ALA A 324 18.22 3.45 -17.06
N ASP A 325 17.67 4.32 -16.20
CA ASP A 325 16.42 4.07 -15.48
C ASP A 325 15.26 3.85 -16.45
N HIS A 326 14.44 2.86 -16.13
CA HIS A 326 13.24 2.54 -16.87
C HIS A 326 12.00 2.93 -16.07
N GLN A 327 11.83 2.34 -14.89
CA GLN A 327 10.75 2.69 -13.95
C GLN A 327 10.93 2.02 -12.59
N GLY A 328 10.59 2.70 -11.49
CA GLY A 328 10.41 2.07 -10.18
C GLY A 328 11.65 1.36 -9.62
N GLY A 329 12.86 1.85 -9.94
CA GLY A 329 14.11 1.22 -9.51
C GLY A 329 14.63 0.12 -10.44
N VAL A 330 14.02 -0.07 -11.61
CA VAL A 330 14.44 -1.03 -12.65
C VAL A 330 15.26 -0.32 -13.73
N ILE A 331 16.38 -0.92 -14.12
CA ILE A 331 17.29 -0.40 -15.15
C ILE A 331 17.31 -1.27 -16.41
N HIS A 332 17.59 -0.64 -17.55
CA HIS A 332 17.94 -1.33 -18.80
C HIS A 332 19.46 -1.53 -18.92
N ILE A 333 19.91 -2.78 -19.14
CA ILE A 333 21.36 -3.12 -19.07
C ILE A 333 22.02 -3.60 -20.38
N LYS A 334 21.27 -3.94 -21.45
CA LYS A 334 21.87 -4.46 -22.71
C LYS A 334 21.19 -4.00 -24.00
N ALA A 335 21.50 -2.81 -24.49
CA ALA A 335 21.23 -2.45 -25.88
C ALA A 335 22.39 -2.89 -26.80
N THR A 336 22.20 -3.95 -27.61
CA THR A 336 23.08 -4.27 -28.74
C THR A 336 22.77 -3.39 -29.96
N ASP A 337 23.65 -3.40 -30.98
CA ASP A 337 23.53 -2.59 -32.22
C ASP A 337 22.20 -2.82 -32.98
N GLU A 338 21.54 -3.96 -32.75
CA GLU A 338 20.14 -4.20 -33.09
C GLU A 338 19.40 -4.42 -31.77
N MET A 339 18.45 -3.55 -31.43
CA MET A 339 17.74 -3.53 -30.13
C MET A 339 16.69 -4.62 -29.98
N THR A 340 16.91 -5.77 -30.61
CA THR A 340 16.17 -6.99 -30.31
C THR A 340 16.80 -7.67 -29.08
N GLY A 341 16.87 -7.01 -27.92
CA GLY A 341 17.46 -7.62 -26.70
C GLY A 341 17.64 -6.75 -25.44
N ALA A 342 17.09 -5.53 -25.39
CA ALA A 342 17.14 -4.72 -24.17
C ALA A 342 16.36 -5.42 -23.07
N ALA A 343 16.86 -5.38 -21.83
CA ALA A 343 16.00 -5.80 -20.74
C ALA A 343 16.35 -5.29 -19.35
N ASN A 344 15.46 -5.69 -18.44
CA ASN A 344 15.11 -5.09 -17.16
C ASN A 344 15.73 -5.81 -15.97
N ARG A 345 16.58 -5.10 -15.22
CA ARG A 345 17.14 -5.61 -13.96
C ARG A 345 16.69 -4.70 -12.82
N LEU A 346 16.09 -5.27 -11.79
CA LEU A 346 15.77 -4.54 -10.58
C LEU A 346 17.07 -4.14 -9.84
N SER A 347 17.09 -2.94 -9.27
CA SER A 347 18.25 -2.45 -8.52
C SER A 347 18.58 -3.34 -7.33
N SER A 348 19.88 -3.53 -7.07
CA SER A 348 20.37 -4.31 -5.94
C SER A 348 19.90 -3.76 -4.59
N SER A 349 19.89 -4.61 -3.57
CA SER A 349 19.48 -4.26 -2.20
C SER A 349 20.55 -4.57 -1.16
N ALA A 350 20.55 -3.83 -0.04
CA ALA A 350 21.46 -4.06 1.07
C ALA A 350 21.21 -5.41 1.77
N LEU A 351 19.94 -5.80 1.87
CA LEU A 351 19.50 -7.12 2.32
C LEU A 351 18.80 -7.80 1.15
N ASP A 352 19.42 -8.82 0.57
CA ASP A 352 18.97 -9.43 -0.68
C ASP A 352 18.76 -10.94 -0.50
N PHE A 353 17.54 -11.42 -0.70
CA PHE A 353 17.16 -12.82 -0.49
C PHE A 353 16.59 -13.45 -1.76
N LYS A 354 17.16 -14.58 -2.17
CA LYS A 354 16.65 -15.44 -3.25
C LYS A 354 16.46 -16.85 -2.70
N PHE A 355 15.53 -17.62 -3.27
CA PHE A 355 15.31 -19.01 -2.90
C PHE A 355 15.17 -19.18 -1.37
N SER A 356 14.27 -18.42 -0.76
CA SER A 356 14.17 -18.31 0.70
C SER A 356 12.77 -18.53 1.24
N GLU A 357 12.64 -19.12 2.43
CA GLU A 357 11.34 -19.40 3.03
C GLU A 357 11.28 -19.09 4.54
N GLY A 358 10.21 -18.42 4.98
CA GLY A 358 10.01 -18.16 6.41
C GLY A 358 11.04 -17.18 7.02
N ILE A 359 11.68 -16.37 6.19
CA ILE A 359 12.60 -15.30 6.60
C ILE A 359 11.80 -14.16 7.23
N ARG A 360 12.34 -13.62 8.34
CA ARG A 360 11.71 -12.53 9.08
C ARG A 360 12.68 -11.38 9.31
N ILE A 361 12.28 -10.17 8.98
CA ILE A 361 13.01 -8.93 9.28
C ILE A 361 12.07 -8.07 10.11
N GLU A 362 12.36 -7.96 11.41
CA GLU A 362 11.41 -7.42 12.38
C GLU A 362 12.02 -6.38 13.32
N ASN A 363 11.37 -5.23 13.51
CA ASN A 363 11.86 -4.20 14.45
C ASN A 363 13.28 -3.71 14.13
N CYS A 364 13.70 -3.80 12.87
CA CYS A 364 15.03 -3.38 12.42
C CYS A 364 15.00 -1.93 11.92
N THR A 365 16.18 -1.32 11.87
CA THR A 365 16.41 -0.05 11.17
C THR A 365 17.28 -0.31 9.96
N VAL A 366 16.86 0.14 8.79
CA VAL A 366 17.67 0.10 7.56
C VAL A 366 17.89 1.55 7.13
N SER A 367 19.11 2.05 7.31
CA SER A 367 19.40 3.46 7.05
C SER A 367 20.79 3.71 6.52
N HIS A 368 20.99 4.83 5.81
CA HIS A 368 22.26 5.18 5.17
C HIS A 368 22.67 4.14 4.12
N ILE A 369 21.75 3.85 3.20
CA ILE A 369 21.88 2.81 2.19
C ILE A 369 22.08 3.47 0.81
N GLY A 370 23.10 3.01 0.09
CA GLY A 370 23.39 3.45 -1.28
C GLY A 370 22.60 2.68 -2.34
N THR A 371 22.17 1.47 -2.02
CA THR A 371 21.34 0.59 -2.86
C THR A 371 19.84 0.75 -2.52
N SER A 372 19.00 -0.23 -2.89
CA SER A 372 17.68 -0.40 -2.27
C SER A 372 17.81 -1.02 -0.87
N GLY A 373 16.76 -0.94 -0.04
CA GLY A 373 16.80 -1.46 1.33
C GLY A 373 16.78 -2.99 1.42
N ILE A 374 15.59 -3.57 1.23
CA ILE A 374 15.32 -5.01 1.44
C ILE A 374 14.72 -5.62 0.17
N ALA A 375 15.18 -6.80 -0.24
CA ALA A 375 14.62 -7.55 -1.36
C ALA A 375 14.28 -9.02 -1.02
N PHE A 376 13.16 -9.48 -1.56
CA PHE A 376 12.84 -10.91 -1.73
C PHE A 376 12.51 -11.21 -3.18
N ASP A 377 13.26 -12.13 -3.76
CA ASP A 377 13.26 -12.41 -5.19
C ASP A 377 13.12 -13.93 -5.44
N LEU A 378 13.22 -14.39 -6.69
CA LEU A 378 13.02 -15.74 -7.24
C LEU A 378 12.93 -16.88 -6.23
N GLY A 379 11.81 -17.60 -6.28
CA GLY A 379 11.54 -18.77 -5.44
C GLY A 379 11.42 -18.47 -3.95
N SER A 380 11.44 -17.20 -3.55
CA SER A 380 11.20 -16.81 -2.16
C SER A 380 9.72 -16.80 -1.81
N ARG A 381 9.38 -17.35 -0.65
CA ARG A 381 7.98 -17.46 -0.20
C ARG A 381 7.80 -17.37 1.31
N ASN A 382 6.61 -17.00 1.76
CA ASN A 382 6.23 -17.04 3.18
C ASN A 382 7.12 -16.16 4.08
N ASN A 383 7.64 -15.04 3.58
CA ASN A 383 8.55 -14.15 4.32
C ASN A 383 7.82 -12.92 4.89
N VAL A 384 8.40 -12.31 5.92
CA VAL A 384 7.79 -11.18 6.64
C VAL A 384 8.80 -10.04 6.81
N ILE A 385 8.39 -8.84 6.41
CA ILE A 385 9.05 -7.57 6.71
C ILE A 385 8.10 -6.77 7.60
N HIS A 386 8.35 -6.77 8.91
CA HIS A 386 7.41 -6.24 9.89
C HIS A 386 8.00 -5.20 10.85
N ASN A 387 7.31 -4.08 11.03
CA ASN A 387 7.63 -3.06 12.03
C ASN A 387 9.07 -2.51 11.91
N ASN A 388 9.57 -2.32 10.69
CA ASN A 388 10.91 -1.76 10.45
C ASN A 388 10.85 -0.26 10.17
N HIS A 389 11.96 0.43 10.43
CA HIS A 389 12.18 1.82 10.02
C HIS A 389 13.18 1.86 8.87
N LEU A 390 12.77 2.38 7.71
CA LEU A 390 13.59 2.50 6.52
C LEU A 390 13.76 3.98 6.18
N GLU A 391 14.99 4.48 6.20
CA GLU A 391 15.26 5.88 5.88
C GLU A 391 16.62 6.12 5.22
N ASP A 392 16.78 7.24 4.52
CA ASP A 392 18.04 7.60 3.87
C ASP A 392 18.60 6.50 2.95
N ILE A 393 17.78 6.13 1.95
CA ILE A 393 18.07 5.09 0.96
C ILE A 393 18.14 5.75 -0.43
N SER A 394 19.16 5.43 -1.23
CA SER A 394 19.32 6.07 -2.55
C SER A 394 18.31 5.59 -3.60
N VAL A 395 17.79 4.36 -3.48
CA VAL A 395 16.82 3.75 -4.41
C VAL A 395 15.54 3.35 -3.65
N ASN A 396 14.95 2.17 -3.91
CA ASN A 396 13.68 1.72 -3.35
C ASN A 396 13.83 1.34 -1.87
N GLY A 397 12.74 1.47 -1.11
CA GLY A 397 12.69 0.97 0.26
C GLY A 397 12.69 -0.56 0.31
N ILE A 398 11.66 -1.17 -0.29
CA ILE A 398 11.44 -2.62 -0.30
C ILE A 398 11.13 -3.09 -1.72
N ASN A 399 11.74 -4.19 -2.13
CA ASN A 399 11.54 -4.85 -3.42
C ASN A 399 11.02 -6.29 -3.21
N ILE A 400 9.90 -6.66 -3.83
CA ILE A 400 9.36 -8.02 -3.80
C ILE A 400 9.08 -8.51 -5.22
N GLY A 401 9.56 -9.69 -5.56
CA GLY A 401 9.38 -10.26 -6.89
C GLY A 401 10.37 -9.69 -7.90
N ASP A 402 10.52 -10.39 -9.00
CA ASP A 402 11.38 -9.96 -10.09
C ASP A 402 10.55 -9.34 -11.23
N VAL A 403 11.25 -8.88 -12.26
CA VAL A 403 10.70 -8.23 -13.45
C VAL A 403 11.19 -8.88 -14.75
N ASN A 404 11.99 -9.95 -14.62
CA ASN A 404 12.90 -10.46 -15.64
C ASN A 404 12.28 -10.81 -17.01
N TYR A 405 13.06 -10.93 -18.10
CA TYR A 405 14.17 -10.18 -18.72
C TYR A 405 14.26 -10.77 -20.15
N ASP A 406 14.46 -9.92 -21.15
CA ASP A 406 14.46 -10.14 -22.62
C ASP A 406 13.08 -10.22 -23.29
N GLU A 407 12.58 -9.05 -23.71
CA GLU A 407 11.40 -8.87 -24.56
C GLU A 407 11.53 -9.54 -25.94
N THR A 408 12.72 -10.06 -26.30
CA THR A 408 13.00 -10.42 -27.69
C THR A 408 13.34 -11.87 -27.97
N LYS A 409 13.16 -12.83 -27.03
CA LYS A 409 12.75 -14.24 -27.34
C LYS A 409 12.67 -15.27 -26.19
N SER A 410 12.91 -14.96 -24.91
CA SER A 410 12.84 -16.02 -23.86
C SER A 410 12.11 -15.67 -22.56
N GLY A 411 12.00 -14.40 -22.15
CA GLY A 411 11.36 -14.05 -20.87
C GLY A 411 12.03 -14.64 -19.64
N LEU A 412 13.31 -15.02 -19.76
CA LEU A 412 14.10 -15.67 -18.72
C LEU A 412 15.12 -14.71 -18.11
N ASN A 413 15.37 -14.90 -16.83
CA ASN A 413 16.35 -14.15 -16.07
C ASN A 413 17.79 -14.65 -16.25
N GLU A 414 18.72 -14.04 -15.50
CA GLU A 414 20.13 -14.41 -15.48
C GLU A 414 20.39 -15.88 -15.06
N LEU A 415 19.41 -16.53 -14.41
CA LEU A 415 19.42 -17.94 -14.01
C LEU A 415 18.62 -18.85 -14.97
N GLY A 416 18.07 -18.31 -16.06
CA GLY A 416 17.25 -19.06 -17.00
C GLY A 416 15.83 -19.38 -16.49
N MET A 417 15.29 -18.61 -15.55
CA MET A 417 13.96 -18.80 -14.94
C MET A 417 13.03 -17.61 -15.24
N SER A 418 11.71 -17.85 -15.16
CA SER A 418 10.69 -16.81 -15.30
C SER A 418 9.67 -16.97 -14.17
N ASP A 419 9.36 -15.90 -13.45
CA ASP A 419 8.34 -15.86 -12.40
C ASP A 419 6.96 -15.44 -12.93
N ARG A 420 6.90 -14.74 -14.07
CA ARG A 420 5.64 -14.50 -14.81
C ARG A 420 5.08 -15.72 -15.55
N ASN A 421 5.95 -16.71 -15.80
CA ASN A 421 5.58 -17.98 -16.42
C ASN A 421 6.56 -19.10 -16.04
N PRO A 422 6.41 -19.61 -14.82
CA PRO A 422 7.34 -20.59 -14.30
C PRO A 422 7.03 -21.98 -14.86
N SER A 423 7.99 -22.59 -15.53
CA SER A 423 7.92 -24.03 -15.86
C SER A 423 7.98 -24.92 -14.60
N ASP A 424 8.56 -24.42 -13.51
CA ASP A 424 8.55 -25.01 -12.17
C ASP A 424 7.85 -24.04 -11.20
N PRO A 425 6.67 -24.38 -10.65
CA PRO A 425 5.88 -23.47 -9.81
C PRO A 425 6.62 -23.03 -8.53
N ARG A 426 7.71 -23.71 -8.13
CA ARG A 426 8.54 -23.29 -7.00
C ARG A 426 9.29 -21.97 -7.25
N VAL A 427 9.38 -21.50 -8.50
CA VAL A 427 9.97 -20.20 -8.87
C VAL A 427 9.08 -19.02 -8.44
N ILE A 428 7.77 -19.24 -8.31
CA ILE A 428 6.80 -18.19 -7.97
C ILE A 428 7.19 -17.49 -6.67
N VAL A 429 7.36 -16.17 -6.75
CA VAL A 429 7.55 -15.31 -5.58
C VAL A 429 6.17 -15.09 -4.94
N SER A 430 5.97 -15.56 -3.71
CA SER A 430 4.62 -15.59 -3.14
C SER A 430 4.51 -15.48 -1.63
N ASN A 431 3.33 -15.09 -1.15
CA ASN A 431 2.95 -15.11 0.27
C ASN A 431 3.88 -14.25 1.16
N HIS A 432 4.34 -13.12 0.64
CA HIS A 432 5.14 -12.17 1.41
C HIS A 432 4.23 -11.20 2.17
N VAL A 433 4.63 -10.83 3.38
CA VAL A 433 3.92 -9.83 4.19
C VAL A 433 4.84 -8.65 4.46
N VAL A 434 4.46 -7.47 3.97
CA VAL A 434 5.13 -6.20 4.23
C VAL A 434 4.21 -5.37 5.10
N SER A 435 4.51 -5.26 6.39
CA SER A 435 3.55 -4.68 7.34
C SER A 435 4.14 -3.80 8.43
N HIS A 436 3.40 -2.77 8.84
CA HIS A 436 3.80 -1.86 9.94
C HIS A 436 5.15 -1.16 9.74
N ASN A 437 5.69 -1.11 8.51
CA ASN A 437 6.96 -0.45 8.26
C ASN A 437 6.75 1.06 8.11
N THR A 438 7.70 1.84 8.59
CA THR A 438 7.80 3.28 8.30
C THR A 438 8.90 3.47 7.26
N ILE A 439 8.55 4.06 6.11
CA ILE A 439 9.45 4.26 4.96
C ILE A 439 9.47 5.75 4.63
N THR A 440 10.65 6.37 4.71
CA THR A 440 10.77 7.82 4.49
C THR A 440 12.12 8.21 3.94
N LYS A 441 12.24 9.35 3.23
CA LYS A 441 13.53 9.86 2.71
C LYS A 441 14.32 8.80 1.94
N ILE A 442 13.61 8.06 1.10
CA ILE A 442 14.18 7.12 0.12
C ILE A 442 14.24 7.79 -1.25
N GLY A 443 14.91 7.18 -2.23
CA GLY A 443 15.13 7.81 -3.54
C GLY A 443 15.95 9.11 -3.47
N ASN A 444 16.86 9.23 -2.48
CA ASN A 444 17.64 10.45 -2.25
C ASN A 444 18.62 10.79 -3.38
N GLU A 445 18.90 9.83 -4.26
CA GLU A 445 19.69 10.01 -5.48
C GLU A 445 18.91 9.54 -6.71
N ILE A 446 18.33 8.34 -6.64
CA ILE A 446 17.51 7.77 -7.70
C ILE A 446 16.06 8.17 -7.47
N TYR A 447 15.68 9.30 -8.04
CA TYR A 447 14.37 9.91 -7.79
C TYR A 447 13.17 9.16 -8.38
N GLY A 448 13.38 8.23 -9.32
CA GLY A 448 12.36 7.31 -9.82
C GLY A 448 12.03 6.15 -8.86
N ALA A 449 12.63 6.13 -7.67
CA ALA A 449 12.43 5.11 -6.66
C ALA A 449 11.07 5.20 -5.95
N VAL A 450 10.56 4.04 -5.53
CA VAL A 450 9.28 3.88 -4.83
C VAL A 450 9.47 3.34 -3.42
N GLY A 451 8.49 3.59 -2.54
CA GLY A 451 8.53 3.09 -1.16
C GLY A 451 8.54 1.57 -1.10
N ILE A 452 7.54 0.95 -1.73
CA ILE A 452 7.42 -0.51 -1.87
C ILE A 452 7.19 -0.86 -3.33
N PHE A 453 8.06 -1.68 -3.89
CA PHE A 453 7.95 -2.25 -5.23
C PHE A 453 7.57 -3.73 -5.15
N GLY A 454 6.53 -4.12 -5.89
CA GLY A 454 6.16 -5.50 -6.17
C GLY A 454 6.21 -5.74 -7.67
N GLY A 455 7.11 -6.60 -8.16
CA GLY A 455 7.19 -7.00 -9.57
C GLY A 455 6.14 -8.06 -9.92
N PHE A 456 6.57 -9.16 -10.52
CA PHE A 456 5.74 -10.36 -10.69
C PHE A 456 5.67 -11.14 -9.37
N VAL A 457 4.51 -11.05 -8.72
CA VAL A 457 4.30 -11.63 -7.38
C VAL A 457 2.86 -12.09 -7.18
N LYS A 458 2.69 -13.17 -6.41
CA LYS A 458 1.40 -13.71 -6.02
C LYS A 458 1.15 -13.63 -4.52
N ASN A 459 -0.06 -13.26 -4.13
CA ASN A 459 -0.49 -13.23 -2.73
C ASN A 459 0.44 -12.39 -1.84
N LEU A 460 0.88 -11.24 -2.35
CA LEU A 460 1.60 -10.23 -1.58
C LEU A 460 0.60 -9.44 -0.71
N LEU A 461 0.89 -9.33 0.59
CA LEU A 461 0.14 -8.48 1.51
C LEU A 461 0.98 -7.26 1.90
N ILE A 462 0.51 -6.07 1.56
CA ILE A 462 1.08 -4.78 1.99
C ILE A 462 0.10 -4.10 2.95
N ASP A 463 0.39 -4.16 4.24
CA ASP A 463 -0.59 -3.89 5.32
C ASP A 463 -0.06 -2.90 6.38
N HIS A 464 -0.81 -1.83 6.67
CA HIS A 464 -0.45 -0.90 7.76
C HIS A 464 0.95 -0.25 7.64
N ASN A 465 1.47 0.03 6.45
CA ASN A 465 2.74 0.75 6.31
C ASN A 465 2.51 2.27 6.30
N THR A 466 3.46 3.04 6.83
CA THR A 466 3.49 4.51 6.70
C THR A 466 4.60 4.89 5.72
N ILE A 467 4.25 5.55 4.63
CA ILE A 467 5.19 5.95 3.56
C ILE A 467 5.08 7.46 3.34
N TYR A 468 6.19 8.19 3.50
CA TYR A 468 6.17 9.65 3.35
C TYR A 468 7.53 10.29 3.10
N ASP A 469 7.52 11.53 2.60
CA ASP A 469 8.75 12.28 2.26
C ASP A 469 9.60 11.54 1.23
N ILE A 470 8.98 11.19 0.10
CA ILE A 470 9.61 10.43 -0.99
C ILE A 470 9.45 11.12 -2.36
N PRO A 471 10.34 10.88 -3.34
CA PRO A 471 10.37 11.64 -4.59
C PRO A 471 9.29 11.26 -5.59
N TYR A 472 8.78 10.03 -5.54
CA TYR A 472 7.85 9.46 -6.53
C TYR A 472 6.71 8.66 -5.85
N SER A 473 6.27 7.55 -6.44
CA SER A 473 5.11 6.76 -5.99
C SER A 473 5.35 6.05 -4.65
N GLY A 474 4.29 5.93 -3.85
CA GLY A 474 4.34 5.24 -2.56
C GLY A 474 4.51 3.72 -2.71
N ILE A 475 3.55 3.10 -3.38
CA ILE A 475 3.49 1.65 -3.60
C ILE A 475 3.30 1.41 -5.10
N SER A 476 4.13 0.55 -5.71
CA SER A 476 4.02 0.11 -7.11
C SER A 476 3.92 -1.41 -7.14
N VAL A 477 2.83 -1.98 -7.68
CA VAL A 477 2.65 -3.44 -7.74
C VAL A 477 2.25 -3.92 -9.15
N GLY A 478 2.98 -4.91 -9.64
CA GLY A 478 2.85 -5.48 -10.98
C GLY A 478 3.89 -4.93 -11.97
N TRP A 479 3.98 -5.57 -13.13
CA TRP A 479 4.94 -5.25 -14.18
C TRP A 479 4.46 -5.70 -15.56
N GLY A 480 5.15 -5.28 -16.63
CA GLY A 480 4.97 -5.81 -17.99
C GLY A 480 3.96 -5.08 -18.88
N TRP A 481 3.35 -3.99 -18.39
CA TRP A 481 2.48 -3.06 -19.15
C TRP A 481 1.37 -3.71 -19.99
N GLY A 482 0.94 -4.92 -19.63
CA GLY A 482 -0.05 -5.70 -20.39
C GLY A 482 0.46 -6.36 -21.66
N GLU A 483 1.70 -6.11 -22.10
CA GLU A 483 2.32 -6.84 -23.20
C GLU A 483 2.65 -8.27 -22.79
N ALA A 484 3.20 -8.43 -21.57
CA ALA A 484 3.52 -9.72 -21.01
C ALA A 484 2.28 -10.64 -20.94
N ASP A 485 1.12 -10.09 -20.57
CA ASP A 485 -0.14 -10.83 -20.34
C ASP A 485 -0.65 -11.62 -21.56
N TYR A 486 -0.22 -11.24 -22.76
CA TYR A 486 -0.70 -11.79 -24.04
C TYR A 486 0.35 -12.61 -24.78
N LEU A 487 1.55 -12.74 -24.20
CA LEU A 487 2.49 -13.73 -24.68
C LEU A 487 1.89 -15.12 -24.42
N ALA A 488 2.13 -16.08 -25.33
CA ALA A 488 1.58 -17.44 -25.21
C ALA A 488 2.07 -18.18 -23.96
N ASP A 489 3.03 -17.59 -23.27
CA ASP A 489 3.78 -18.07 -22.14
C ASP A 489 3.56 -17.10 -20.97
N TYR A 490 2.35 -16.58 -20.74
CA TYR A 490 1.98 -15.86 -19.51
C TYR A 490 1.12 -16.76 -18.62
N ASP A 491 1.50 -16.90 -17.35
CA ASP A 491 0.74 -17.66 -16.37
C ASP A 491 0.00 -16.72 -15.41
N ALA A 492 -1.28 -16.50 -15.68
CA ALA A 492 -2.14 -15.67 -14.83
C ALA A 492 -2.36 -16.26 -13.43
N ASP A 493 -2.00 -17.53 -13.19
CA ASP A 493 -2.01 -18.13 -11.86
C ASP A 493 -0.67 -17.89 -11.12
N ALA A 494 0.38 -17.41 -11.78
CA ALA A 494 1.66 -17.11 -11.13
C ALA A 494 1.71 -15.70 -10.52
N ILE A 495 0.76 -14.82 -10.84
CA ILE A 495 0.74 -13.41 -10.46
C ILE A 495 -0.67 -13.02 -9.96
N GLY A 496 -0.76 -12.12 -8.98
CA GLY A 496 -2.02 -11.56 -8.52
C GLY A 496 -2.47 -12.10 -7.16
N SER A 497 -3.74 -11.91 -6.82
CA SER A 497 -4.26 -12.05 -5.45
C SER A 497 -3.51 -11.16 -4.45
N ASN A 498 -2.95 -10.05 -4.93
CA ASN A 498 -2.16 -9.12 -4.12
C ASN A 498 -3.10 -8.18 -3.38
N THR A 499 -2.83 -7.89 -2.11
CA THR A 499 -3.67 -7.02 -1.27
C THR A 499 -2.86 -5.84 -0.74
N ILE A 500 -3.29 -4.63 -1.07
CA ILE A 500 -2.71 -3.36 -0.59
C ILE A 500 -3.73 -2.71 0.33
N GLN A 501 -3.49 -2.71 1.64
CA GLN A 501 -4.48 -2.24 2.60
C GLN A 501 -3.93 -1.52 3.83
N TYR A 502 -4.73 -0.64 4.42
CA TYR A 502 -4.40 0.10 5.64
C TYR A 502 -3.09 0.91 5.56
N ASN A 503 -2.57 1.20 4.37
CA ASN A 503 -1.35 1.98 4.26
C ASN A 503 -1.67 3.47 4.38
N ARG A 504 -0.80 4.19 5.08
CA ARG A 504 -0.84 5.65 5.16
C ARG A 504 0.26 6.21 4.26
N ILE A 505 -0.12 6.94 3.21
CA ILE A 505 0.81 7.47 2.22
C ILE A 505 0.60 8.99 2.12
N TYR A 506 1.64 9.78 2.41
CA TYR A 506 1.55 11.24 2.38
C TYR A 506 2.88 11.90 2.03
N ASP A 507 2.87 13.16 1.59
CA ASP A 507 4.09 13.91 1.21
C ASP A 507 4.98 13.12 0.21
N TYR A 508 4.36 12.63 -0.85
CA TYR A 508 4.99 11.82 -1.91
C TYR A 508 4.84 12.50 -3.28
N MET A 509 5.43 11.93 -4.34
CA MET A 509 5.58 12.60 -5.65
C MET A 509 6.28 13.96 -5.56
N LYS A 510 7.25 14.11 -4.65
CA LYS A 510 7.91 15.41 -4.39
C LYS A 510 8.82 15.90 -5.52
N VAL A 511 9.28 15.00 -6.38
CA VAL A 511 10.26 15.30 -7.43
C VAL A 511 9.73 14.86 -8.79
N MET A 512 9.30 13.61 -8.90
CA MET A 512 8.85 13.01 -10.15
C MET A 512 7.35 13.15 -10.35
N PHE A 513 6.91 13.04 -11.61
CA PHE A 513 5.50 12.98 -12.00
C PHE A 513 5.23 11.67 -12.76
N ASP A 514 4.00 11.42 -13.21
CA ASP A 514 3.57 10.13 -13.82
C ASP A 514 3.53 8.96 -12.84
N GLY A 515 2.89 9.19 -11.70
CA GLY A 515 2.76 8.22 -10.63
C GLY A 515 1.60 8.53 -9.69
N GLY A 516 1.55 7.80 -8.58
CA GLY A 516 0.50 7.91 -7.58
C GLY A 516 0.88 7.33 -6.22
N GLY A 517 -0.01 7.48 -5.24
CA GLY A 517 0.20 6.91 -3.92
C GLY A 517 0.26 5.39 -4.02
N ILE A 518 -0.67 4.84 -4.81
CA ILE A 518 -0.68 3.44 -5.23
C ILE A 518 -0.73 3.40 -6.75
N TYR A 519 0.23 2.70 -7.35
CA TYR A 519 0.42 2.52 -8.79
C TYR A 519 0.43 1.02 -9.12
N THR A 520 -0.19 0.62 -10.23
CA THR A 520 -0.22 -0.79 -10.66
C THR A 520 0.03 -0.98 -12.15
N LEU A 521 0.54 -2.17 -12.51
CA LEU A 521 0.76 -2.60 -13.89
C LEU A 521 0.33 -4.05 -14.10
N GLY A 522 -0.09 -4.37 -15.34
CA GLY A 522 -0.36 -5.74 -15.79
C GLY A 522 -1.55 -6.43 -15.11
N GLN A 523 -1.97 -7.56 -15.66
CA GLN A 523 -3.10 -8.32 -15.14
C GLN A 523 -2.76 -8.99 -13.80
N GLN A 524 -3.62 -8.84 -12.79
CA GLN A 524 -3.37 -9.38 -11.44
C GLN A 524 -4.66 -9.89 -10.79
N ASN A 525 -5.12 -11.07 -11.23
CA ASN A 525 -6.43 -11.62 -10.86
C ASN A 525 -6.67 -11.69 -9.35
N GLY A 526 -7.82 -11.18 -8.90
CA GLY A 526 -8.25 -11.25 -7.50
C GLY A 526 -7.51 -10.30 -6.56
N SER A 527 -6.79 -9.31 -7.10
CA SER A 527 -6.03 -8.34 -6.30
C SER A 527 -6.94 -7.22 -5.77
N LYS A 528 -6.52 -6.60 -4.67
CA LYS A 528 -7.31 -5.62 -3.92
C LYS A 528 -6.49 -4.40 -3.51
N ILE A 529 -7.10 -3.22 -3.61
CA ILE A 529 -6.63 -1.97 -3.03
C ILE A 529 -7.74 -1.46 -2.11
N GLN A 530 -7.54 -1.54 -0.80
CA GLN A 530 -8.62 -1.25 0.14
C GLN A 530 -8.19 -0.59 1.44
N TYR A 531 -8.99 0.33 1.96
CA TYR A 531 -8.76 0.95 3.29
C TYR A 531 -7.44 1.72 3.42
N ASN A 532 -6.86 2.19 2.32
CA ASN A 532 -5.67 3.03 2.38
C ASN A 532 -6.06 4.48 2.65
N TYR A 533 -5.21 5.21 3.36
CA TYR A 533 -5.32 6.66 3.52
C TYR A 533 -4.18 7.35 2.79
N ILE A 534 -4.52 8.08 1.72
CA ILE A 534 -3.56 8.71 0.81
C ILE A 534 -3.83 10.21 0.81
N SER A 535 -2.82 11.04 1.10
CA SER A 535 -2.96 12.49 1.18
C SER A 535 -1.73 13.23 0.65
N ALA A 536 -1.82 14.54 0.43
CA ALA A 536 -0.66 15.40 0.16
C ALA A 536 0.24 14.95 -1.03
N GLN A 537 -0.35 14.60 -2.17
CA GLN A 537 0.42 14.32 -3.39
C GLN A 537 1.00 15.62 -4.01
N HIS A 538 2.31 15.70 -4.21
CA HIS A 538 2.95 16.95 -4.64
C HIS A 538 3.01 17.20 -6.15
N ASN A 539 2.82 16.17 -6.98
CA ASN A 539 2.93 16.26 -8.43
C ASN A 539 1.93 15.33 -9.14
N MET A 540 1.72 15.50 -10.43
CA MET A 540 0.79 14.69 -11.22
C MET A 540 1.21 13.21 -11.24
N TYR A 541 0.29 12.24 -11.31
CA TYR A 541 -1.02 12.37 -11.94
C TYR A 541 -2.18 12.13 -10.99
N THR A 542 -2.21 11.02 -10.24
CA THR A 542 -3.41 10.67 -9.48
C THR A 542 -3.08 9.91 -8.20
N TYR A 543 -3.96 9.93 -7.20
CA TYR A 543 -3.73 9.22 -5.93
C TYR A 543 -3.68 7.69 -6.11
N ILE A 544 -4.63 7.12 -6.84
CA ILE A 544 -4.63 5.72 -7.27
C ILE A 544 -4.53 5.68 -8.79
N TYR A 545 -3.45 5.07 -9.30
CA TYR A 545 -3.11 5.01 -10.71
C TYR A 545 -3.04 3.55 -11.19
N LEU A 546 -4.08 3.12 -11.89
CA LEU A 546 -4.08 1.84 -12.60
C LEU A 546 -3.52 2.06 -14.01
N ASP A 547 -2.24 1.75 -14.18
CA ASP A 547 -1.55 1.95 -15.46
C ASP A 547 -1.65 0.71 -16.37
N SER A 548 -0.96 0.73 -17.51
CA SER A 548 -1.13 -0.22 -18.61
C SER A 548 -1.25 -1.68 -18.19
N GLY A 549 -2.26 -2.34 -18.75
CA GLY A 549 -2.56 -3.74 -18.51
C GLY A 549 -3.19 -4.06 -17.16
N THR A 550 -3.31 -3.10 -16.24
CA THR A 550 -3.94 -3.35 -14.92
C THR A 550 -5.33 -3.96 -15.11
N ALA A 551 -5.54 -5.16 -14.58
CA ALA A 551 -6.81 -5.83 -14.68
C ALA A 551 -7.17 -6.66 -13.45
N GLN A 552 -8.48 -6.83 -13.24
CA GLN A 552 -9.05 -7.71 -12.21
C GLN A 552 -8.72 -7.27 -10.77
N TYR A 553 -8.59 -5.96 -10.56
CA TYR A 553 -8.53 -5.37 -9.22
C TYR A 553 -9.91 -5.00 -8.68
N ALA A 554 -10.11 -5.23 -7.38
CA ALA A 554 -11.11 -4.52 -6.59
C ALA A 554 -10.46 -3.33 -5.87
N ILE A 555 -11.00 -2.13 -6.02
CA ILE A 555 -10.53 -0.88 -5.45
C ILE A 555 -11.65 -0.29 -4.62
N GLU A 556 -11.57 -0.45 -3.30
CA GLU A 556 -12.69 -0.14 -2.42
C GLU A 556 -12.31 0.50 -1.10
N ASP A 557 -13.20 1.34 -0.57
CA ASP A 557 -13.06 1.87 0.79
C ASP A 557 -11.71 2.59 1.05
N ASN A 558 -11.09 3.23 0.05
CA ASN A 558 -9.88 4.04 0.24
C ASN A 558 -10.25 5.51 0.50
N VAL A 559 -9.41 6.26 1.22
CA VAL A 559 -9.57 7.69 1.48
C VAL A 559 -8.47 8.48 0.78
N MET A 560 -8.85 9.34 -0.17
CA MET A 560 -7.97 10.27 -0.89
C MET A 560 -8.24 11.70 -0.44
N ASP A 561 -7.34 12.24 0.38
CA ASP A 561 -7.50 13.57 1.00
C ASP A 561 -6.65 14.62 0.28
N GLY A 562 -7.34 15.36 -0.60
CA GLY A 562 -6.79 16.35 -1.51
C GLY A 562 -6.43 17.71 -0.92
N GLN A 563 -6.35 17.88 0.40
CA GLN A 563 -6.20 19.22 1.02
C GLN A 563 -4.81 19.88 0.85
N ILE A 564 -3.75 19.12 0.52
CA ILE A 564 -2.36 19.62 0.61
C ILE A 564 -1.57 19.38 -0.71
N GLY A 565 -2.21 18.83 -1.75
CA GLY A 565 -1.52 18.39 -2.98
C GLY A 565 -1.67 19.31 -4.21
N ASN A 566 -0.84 19.08 -5.24
CA ASN A 566 -0.90 19.74 -6.55
C ASN A 566 -1.50 18.84 -7.65
N THR A 567 -2.30 17.85 -7.29
CA THR A 567 -3.06 17.07 -8.27
C THR A 567 -4.55 17.30 -8.10
N ASP A 568 -5.24 17.38 -9.24
CA ASP A 568 -6.69 17.50 -9.33
C ASP A 568 -7.37 16.13 -9.46
N TYR A 569 -6.63 15.02 -9.46
CA TYR A 569 -7.19 13.69 -9.76
C TYR A 569 -6.95 12.67 -8.65
N TRP A 570 -7.98 11.95 -8.24
CA TRP A 570 -7.86 10.85 -7.26
C TRP A 570 -7.77 9.46 -7.92
N PHE A 571 -8.35 9.29 -9.10
CA PHE A 571 -8.33 8.02 -9.83
C PHE A 571 -7.97 8.15 -11.30
N MET A 572 -7.23 7.16 -11.79
CA MET A 572 -7.06 6.89 -13.21
C MET A 572 -7.01 5.39 -13.46
N ALA A 573 -7.70 4.95 -14.51
CA ALA A 573 -7.46 3.69 -15.20
C ALA A 573 -7.04 3.99 -16.64
N ASN A 574 -5.81 3.61 -17.00
CA ASN A 574 -5.22 4.04 -18.26
C ASN A 574 -5.84 3.32 -19.49
N ASP A 575 -5.78 3.98 -20.65
CA ASP A 575 -6.30 3.45 -21.92
C ASP A 575 -5.36 3.79 -23.07
N TYR A 576 -4.70 2.78 -23.61
CA TYR A 576 -3.76 2.90 -24.72
C TYR A 576 -4.28 2.32 -26.04
N GLY A 577 -5.56 1.93 -26.09
CA GLY A 577 -6.22 1.47 -27.32
C GLY A 577 -6.46 -0.04 -27.34
N PRO A 578 -5.47 -0.89 -27.72
CA PRO A 578 -5.66 -2.34 -27.67
C PRO A 578 -5.96 -2.80 -26.25
N ALA A 579 -6.96 -3.69 -26.10
CA ALA A 579 -7.46 -4.13 -24.79
C ALA A 579 -6.37 -4.63 -23.83
N HIS A 580 -5.26 -5.15 -24.36
CA HIS A 580 -4.15 -5.66 -23.54
C HIS A 580 -3.34 -4.56 -22.86
N PHE A 581 -3.11 -3.43 -23.53
CA PHE A 581 -2.39 -2.29 -22.97
C PHE A 581 -3.28 -1.42 -22.07
N SER A 582 -4.61 -1.50 -22.24
CA SER A 582 -5.55 -0.72 -21.43
C SER A 582 -5.86 -1.41 -20.10
N ALA A 583 -6.03 -0.60 -19.05
CA ALA A 583 -6.60 -1.09 -17.81
C ALA A 583 -8.06 -1.51 -18.04
N ARG A 584 -8.44 -2.70 -17.55
CA ARG A 584 -9.72 -3.35 -17.88
C ARG A 584 -10.25 -4.20 -16.75
N ASP A 585 -11.57 -4.38 -16.70
CA ASP A 585 -12.24 -5.29 -15.75
C ASP A 585 -11.86 -5.04 -14.29
N ASN A 586 -11.55 -3.78 -13.96
CA ASN A 586 -11.34 -3.36 -12.59
C ASN A 586 -12.65 -2.82 -12.01
N ASP A 587 -12.85 -3.06 -10.72
CA ASP A 587 -14.03 -2.63 -9.98
C ASP A 587 -13.64 -1.63 -8.89
N CYS A 588 -14.03 -0.37 -9.09
CA CYS A 588 -13.70 0.79 -8.26
C CYS A 588 -14.98 1.29 -7.57
N GLN A 589 -15.15 1.05 -6.27
CA GLN A 589 -16.37 1.45 -5.57
C GLN A 589 -16.17 1.88 -4.13
N TYR A 590 -17.07 2.71 -3.60
CA TYR A 590 -17.10 3.09 -2.19
C TYR A 590 -15.83 3.80 -1.67
N ASN A 591 -15.01 4.35 -2.57
CA ASN A 591 -13.86 5.14 -2.18
C ASN A 591 -14.28 6.56 -1.81
N TYR A 592 -13.62 7.15 -0.82
CA TYR A 592 -13.81 8.51 -0.35
C TYR A 592 -12.77 9.43 -0.96
N TYR A 593 -13.18 10.56 -1.54
CA TYR A 593 -12.24 11.52 -2.10
C TYR A 593 -12.69 12.95 -1.83
N SER A 594 -11.71 13.84 -1.57
CA SER A 594 -12.02 15.26 -1.40
C SER A 594 -12.69 15.81 -2.66
N SER A 595 -13.73 16.64 -2.51
CA SER A 595 -14.58 17.07 -3.63
C SER A 595 -13.92 17.99 -4.65
N ASN A 596 -12.68 18.42 -4.38
CA ASN A 596 -11.83 19.11 -5.34
C ASN A 596 -11.06 18.14 -6.26
N LEU A 597 -11.14 16.83 -6.03
CA LEU A 597 -10.51 15.82 -6.87
C LEU A 597 -11.53 15.24 -7.86
N GLU A 598 -11.05 14.95 -9.06
CA GLU A 598 -11.80 14.36 -10.16
C GLU A 598 -11.24 12.97 -10.52
N ILE A 599 -11.96 12.25 -11.38
CA ILE A 599 -11.42 11.07 -12.05
C ILE A 599 -10.78 11.57 -13.35
N PHE A 600 -9.49 11.29 -13.55
CA PHE A 600 -8.79 11.71 -14.76
C PHE A 600 -9.32 10.98 -16.00
N LYS A 601 -9.36 9.65 -15.92
CA LYS A 601 -9.72 8.78 -17.04
C LYS A 601 -10.15 7.41 -16.54
N THR A 602 -11.23 6.87 -17.10
CA THR A 602 -11.76 5.54 -16.81
C THR A 602 -12.48 4.97 -18.05
N PRO A 603 -11.88 4.00 -18.75
CA PRO A 603 -12.54 3.30 -19.85
C PRO A 603 -13.82 2.61 -19.39
N VAL A 604 -14.80 2.49 -20.29
CA VAL A 604 -16.11 1.86 -20.03
C VAL A 604 -16.00 0.40 -19.58
N VAL A 605 -14.88 -0.26 -19.88
CA VAL A 605 -14.57 -1.64 -19.45
C VAL A 605 -14.19 -1.74 -17.97
N ASN A 606 -14.01 -0.62 -17.27
CA ASN A 606 -13.84 -0.58 -15.83
C ASN A 606 -15.13 -0.08 -15.18
N ALA A 607 -15.54 -0.68 -14.07
CA ALA A 607 -16.60 -0.16 -13.24
C ALA A 607 -15.97 0.81 -12.23
N CYS A 608 -16.37 2.08 -12.23
CA CYS A 608 -15.98 3.00 -11.16
C CYS A 608 -17.22 3.80 -10.73
N THR A 609 -17.93 3.28 -9.72
CA THR A 609 -19.27 3.73 -9.31
C THR A 609 -19.39 3.80 -7.79
N ASN A 610 -20.43 4.45 -7.25
CA ASN A 610 -20.69 4.50 -5.81
C ASN A 610 -19.54 5.10 -4.94
N ASN A 611 -18.62 5.88 -5.54
CA ASN A 611 -17.58 6.59 -4.81
C ASN A 611 -18.14 7.88 -4.18
N ILE A 612 -17.61 8.26 -3.03
CA ILE A 612 -18.16 9.29 -2.13
C ILE A 612 -17.27 10.54 -2.19
N SER A 613 -17.81 11.60 -2.81
CA SER A 613 -17.17 12.92 -2.79
C SER A 613 -17.41 13.62 -1.46
N VAL A 614 -16.35 14.13 -0.84
CA VAL A 614 -16.38 14.74 0.50
C VAL A 614 -15.92 16.19 0.45
N SER A 615 -16.80 17.12 0.81
CA SER A 615 -16.51 18.56 0.85
C SER A 615 -16.17 19.04 2.25
N GLY A 616 -15.19 19.95 2.36
CA GLY A 616 -14.85 20.63 3.62
C GLY A 616 -14.24 19.73 4.70
N GLY A 617 -13.71 18.55 4.33
CA GLY A 617 -13.16 17.59 5.30
C GLY A 617 -14.21 16.89 6.17
N ASN A 618 -15.48 16.93 5.77
CA ASN A 618 -16.60 16.27 6.46
C ASN A 618 -16.65 14.76 6.20
N TRP A 619 -15.56 14.06 6.53
CA TRP A 619 -15.45 12.60 6.41
C TRP A 619 -16.46 11.92 7.33
N ASP A 620 -17.16 10.90 6.84
CA ASP A 620 -18.07 10.12 7.67
C ASP A 620 -17.30 9.21 8.66
N ALA A 621 -18.01 8.55 9.57
CA ALA A 621 -17.40 7.71 10.58
C ALA A 621 -16.57 6.55 9.99
N HIS A 622 -16.94 6.06 8.81
CA HIS A 622 -16.23 4.96 8.14
C HIS A 622 -14.91 5.45 7.54
N ALA A 623 -14.94 6.57 6.79
CA ALA A 623 -13.74 7.23 6.31
C ALA A 623 -12.78 7.62 7.45
N LEU A 624 -13.31 8.18 8.55
CA LEU A 624 -12.49 8.51 9.73
C LEU A 624 -11.87 7.26 10.39
N ASN A 625 -12.57 6.13 10.37
CA ASN A 625 -12.02 4.86 10.84
C ASN A 625 -10.86 4.41 9.93
N ILE A 626 -11.04 4.44 8.61
CA ILE A 626 -9.97 4.13 7.65
C ILE A 626 -8.74 5.01 7.92
N MET A 627 -8.93 6.33 8.03
CA MET A 627 -7.84 7.29 8.27
C MET A 627 -7.09 7.05 9.58
N SER A 628 -7.80 6.65 10.64
CA SER A 628 -7.21 6.41 11.97
C SER A 628 -6.60 5.00 12.12
N SER A 629 -7.09 4.03 11.36
CA SER A 629 -6.54 2.68 11.32
C SER A 629 -5.35 2.54 10.37
N ALA A 630 -5.22 3.43 9.37
CA ALA A 630 -4.13 3.37 8.42
C ALA A 630 -2.76 3.77 9.02
N GLY A 631 -1.70 3.11 8.54
CA GLY A 631 -0.30 3.41 8.85
C GLY A 631 0.33 2.53 9.92
N ALA A 632 1.65 2.62 10.01
CA ALA A 632 2.47 1.90 10.96
C ALA A 632 2.11 2.25 12.41
N GLY A 633 2.07 1.22 13.26
CA GLY A 633 1.72 1.35 14.68
C GLY A 633 0.22 1.40 14.97
N ASN A 634 -0.63 1.46 13.95
CA ASN A 634 -2.08 1.29 14.07
C ASN A 634 -2.49 -0.14 13.72
N GLY A 635 -3.58 -0.63 14.31
CA GLY A 635 -4.08 -1.99 14.09
C GLY A 635 -3.14 -3.10 14.61
N THR A 636 -3.59 -4.35 14.51
CA THR A 636 -2.69 -5.52 14.46
C THR A 636 -2.53 -5.89 12.99
N VAL A 637 -1.39 -6.47 12.56
CA VAL A 637 -1.28 -7.10 11.22
C VAL A 637 -2.44 -8.05 11.06
N SER A 638 -3.45 -7.62 10.33
CA SER A 638 -4.76 -8.18 10.54
C SER A 638 -4.98 -9.22 9.46
N THR A 639 -4.83 -10.48 9.86
CA THR A 639 -5.55 -11.55 9.17
C THR A 639 -7.06 -11.33 9.23
N LYS A 640 -7.52 -10.47 10.16
CA LYS A 640 -8.92 -10.11 10.34
C LYS A 640 -9.36 -8.94 9.47
N ASN A 641 -10.58 -8.99 8.92
CA ASN A 641 -11.34 -7.89 8.39
C ASN A 641 -11.45 -6.76 9.45
N PRO A 642 -10.84 -5.60 9.21
CA PRO A 642 -10.83 -4.43 10.09
C PRO A 642 -12.17 -3.68 10.19
N TRP A 643 -13.20 -4.10 9.44
CA TRP A 643 -14.59 -3.62 9.57
C TRP A 643 -15.24 -3.90 10.93
N LYS A 644 -14.63 -4.67 11.83
CA LYS A 644 -15.29 -5.12 13.06
C LYS A 644 -15.35 -4.09 14.20
N GLY A 645 -14.98 -2.84 13.94
CA GLY A 645 -15.40 -1.70 14.75
C GLY A 645 -16.91 -1.49 14.66
N GLY A 646 -17.70 -2.26 15.41
CA GLY A 646 -19.16 -2.15 15.47
C GLY A 646 -19.95 -3.28 14.79
N ASP A 647 -19.29 -4.29 14.22
CA ASP A 647 -19.96 -5.50 13.72
C ASP A 647 -20.49 -6.33 14.90
N LEU A 648 -21.81 -6.48 14.94
CA LEU A 648 -22.53 -7.15 16.00
C LEU A 648 -22.44 -8.68 15.88
N THR A 649 -22.01 -9.21 14.73
CA THR A 649 -21.84 -10.64 14.45
C THR A 649 -20.48 -11.19 14.88
N ASP A 650 -19.50 -10.34 15.17
CA ASP A 650 -18.15 -10.78 15.54
C ASP A 650 -18.14 -11.65 16.81
N GLY A 651 -17.40 -12.75 16.75
CA GLY A 651 -17.24 -13.71 17.86
C GLY A 651 -18.53 -14.41 18.28
N ARG A 652 -19.61 -14.29 17.50
CA ARG A 652 -20.90 -14.94 17.76
C ARG A 652 -20.91 -16.38 17.27
N THR A 653 -22.02 -17.08 17.51
CA THR A 653 -22.21 -18.43 16.99
C THR A 653 -22.93 -18.36 15.65
N ALA A 654 -22.35 -18.94 14.61
CA ALA A 654 -23.00 -19.06 13.30
C ALA A 654 -23.37 -20.50 12.97
N THR A 655 -24.51 -20.66 12.32
CA THR A 655 -24.99 -21.93 11.75
C THR A 655 -25.41 -21.70 10.30
N ALA A 656 -25.48 -22.78 9.51
CA ALA A 656 -25.94 -22.71 8.13
C ALA A 656 -26.78 -23.93 7.77
N SER A 657 -27.55 -23.82 6.70
CA SER A 657 -28.29 -24.95 6.12
C SER A 657 -27.39 -26.12 5.72
N SER A 658 -26.16 -25.81 5.30
CA SER A 658 -25.12 -26.76 4.90
C SER A 658 -23.78 -26.04 4.81
N TYR A 659 -22.69 -26.80 4.75
CA TYR A 659 -21.39 -26.26 4.35
C TYR A 659 -20.53 -27.30 3.65
N TYR A 660 -19.70 -26.85 2.73
CA TYR A 660 -19.02 -27.67 1.72
C TYR A 660 -18.40 -28.96 2.30
N GLN A 661 -18.97 -30.11 1.91
CA GLN A 661 -18.59 -31.47 2.28
C GLN A 661 -18.46 -31.72 3.80
N ASN A 662 -19.12 -30.91 4.62
CA ASN A 662 -18.92 -30.85 6.07
C ASN A 662 -17.45 -30.62 6.49
N LEU A 663 -16.66 -29.94 5.66
CA LEU A 663 -15.29 -29.56 5.98
C LEU A 663 -15.29 -28.32 6.87
N SER A 664 -14.60 -28.39 8.01
CA SER A 664 -14.53 -27.28 8.97
C SER A 664 -13.99 -25.98 8.37
N ALA A 665 -13.13 -26.09 7.35
CA ALA A 665 -12.56 -24.98 6.59
C ALA A 665 -13.61 -24.11 5.84
N PHE A 666 -14.83 -24.63 5.66
CA PHE A 666 -15.95 -23.91 5.03
C PHE A 666 -17.15 -23.72 5.95
N SER A 667 -16.97 -23.95 7.25
CA SER A 667 -18.03 -23.84 8.25
C SER A 667 -18.63 -22.43 8.31
N PRO A 668 -19.89 -22.27 8.76
CA PRO A 668 -20.53 -20.96 8.91
C PRO A 668 -19.76 -19.98 9.81
N ALA A 669 -18.98 -20.50 10.76
CA ALA A 669 -18.11 -19.68 11.61
C ALA A 669 -17.07 -18.89 10.80
N GLN A 670 -16.66 -19.39 9.63
CA GLN A 670 -15.68 -18.72 8.78
C GLN A 670 -16.23 -17.45 8.12
N ALA A 671 -17.55 -17.27 8.03
CA ALA A 671 -18.13 -16.01 7.51
C ALA A 671 -18.29 -14.93 8.60
N ILE A 672 -17.98 -15.26 9.86
CA ILE A 672 -18.11 -14.32 10.99
C ILE A 672 -16.89 -14.33 11.91
N ASP A 673 -15.82 -15.06 11.57
CA ASP A 673 -14.53 -15.00 12.27
C ASP A 673 -13.80 -13.68 11.97
N GLY A 674 -14.30 -13.00 10.93
CA GLY A 674 -13.78 -11.77 10.43
C GLY A 674 -12.40 -11.95 9.89
N LEU A 675 -12.03 -13.06 9.25
CA LEU A 675 -10.82 -13.20 8.45
C LEU A 675 -11.20 -13.02 6.98
N HIS A 676 -10.34 -12.39 6.17
CA HIS A 676 -10.68 -12.12 4.75
C HIS A 676 -10.31 -13.26 3.79
N TYR A 677 -9.74 -14.35 4.32
CA TYR A 677 -9.26 -15.52 3.56
C TYR A 677 -9.90 -16.84 4.01
N THR A 678 -10.81 -16.80 4.98
CA THR A 678 -11.66 -17.93 5.34
C THR A 678 -13.09 -17.61 4.91
N ARG A 679 -13.84 -18.63 4.47
CA ARG A 679 -15.19 -18.41 3.95
C ARG A 679 -16.12 -19.51 4.38
N TRP A 680 -17.38 -19.16 4.60
CA TRP A 680 -18.44 -20.15 4.53
C TRP A 680 -18.70 -20.50 3.05
N ALA A 681 -18.91 -21.77 2.74
CA ALA A 681 -19.37 -22.20 1.42
C ALA A 681 -20.51 -23.20 1.58
N SER A 682 -21.61 -23.02 0.85
CA SER A 682 -22.75 -23.95 0.86
C SER A 682 -22.38 -25.31 0.23
N ASP A 683 -23.19 -26.36 0.43
CA ASP A 683 -23.15 -27.60 -0.39
C ASP A 683 -24.23 -27.59 -1.50
N SER A 684 -25.16 -26.63 -1.42
CA SER A 684 -26.36 -26.58 -2.25
C SER A 684 -26.23 -25.49 -3.31
N THR A 685 -26.57 -25.84 -4.55
CA THR A 685 -26.72 -24.91 -5.67
C THR A 685 -28.16 -24.40 -5.82
N SER A 686 -29.09 -24.74 -4.91
CA SER A 686 -30.53 -24.41 -5.03
C SER A 686 -31.08 -23.63 -3.84
N GLY A 687 -30.30 -22.69 -3.30
CA GLY A 687 -30.63 -21.93 -2.09
C GLY A 687 -29.98 -22.50 -0.83
N GLY A 688 -30.05 -21.73 0.26
CA GLY A 688 -29.39 -22.01 1.54
C GLY A 688 -29.52 -20.83 2.51
N TRP A 689 -29.10 -21.00 3.76
CA TRP A 689 -29.09 -19.90 4.72
C TRP A 689 -27.85 -19.93 5.61
N LEU A 690 -27.43 -18.75 6.04
CA LEU A 690 -26.41 -18.50 7.06
C LEU A 690 -27.06 -17.68 8.18
N GLU A 691 -26.99 -18.18 9.41
CA GLU A 691 -27.59 -17.60 10.61
C GLU A 691 -26.48 -17.22 11.61
N VAL A 692 -26.67 -16.10 12.30
CA VAL A 692 -25.85 -15.67 13.43
C VAL A 692 -26.72 -15.49 14.66
N ASP A 693 -26.31 -16.10 15.77
CA ASP A 693 -26.92 -15.96 17.09
C ASP A 693 -26.14 -14.95 17.94
N PHE A 694 -26.75 -13.80 18.21
CA PHE A 694 -26.17 -12.75 19.04
C PHE A 694 -26.10 -13.16 20.52
N GLY A 695 -26.87 -14.16 20.96
CA GLY A 695 -26.97 -14.60 22.36
C GLY A 695 -27.78 -13.67 23.27
N THR A 696 -27.90 -12.39 22.92
CA THR A 696 -28.71 -11.38 23.61
C THR A 696 -29.52 -10.57 22.60
N PRO A 697 -30.65 -9.95 23.01
CA PRO A 697 -31.35 -9.00 22.15
C PRO A 697 -30.42 -7.86 21.73
N THR A 698 -30.23 -7.71 20.43
CA THR A 698 -29.30 -6.77 19.82
C THR A 698 -30.04 -5.98 18.74
N THR A 699 -29.90 -4.66 18.76
CA THR A 699 -30.50 -3.77 17.76
C THR A 699 -29.54 -3.58 16.59
N PHE A 700 -30.02 -3.80 15.38
CA PHE A 700 -29.27 -3.59 14.14
C PHE A 700 -30.22 -3.14 13.03
N ASN A 701 -29.69 -2.47 12.02
CA ASN A 701 -30.47 -1.91 10.91
C ASN A 701 -29.73 -2.01 9.58
N THR A 702 -28.55 -2.62 9.59
CA THR A 702 -27.70 -2.78 8.43
C THR A 702 -27.13 -4.19 8.45
N THR A 703 -27.07 -4.85 7.30
CA THR A 703 -26.19 -6.01 7.09
C THR A 703 -25.21 -5.73 5.98
N ARG A 704 -24.04 -6.36 6.05
CA ARG A 704 -23.08 -6.39 4.94
C ARG A 704 -22.70 -7.83 4.63
N MET A 705 -22.57 -8.19 3.37
CA MET A 705 -22.03 -9.48 2.98
C MET A 705 -20.94 -9.32 1.93
N ASN A 706 -19.91 -10.15 2.04
CA ASN A 706 -18.82 -10.25 1.08
C ASN A 706 -18.83 -11.65 0.47
N GLU A 707 -19.26 -11.75 -0.78
CA GLU A 707 -19.33 -13.01 -1.51
C GLU A 707 -17.99 -13.39 -2.13
N TYR A 708 -17.63 -14.66 -2.01
CA TYR A 708 -16.53 -15.22 -2.78
C TYR A 708 -16.97 -15.44 -4.24
N VAL A 709 -16.36 -14.69 -5.16
CA VAL A 709 -16.68 -14.76 -6.58
C VAL A 709 -15.46 -15.18 -7.42
N ASN A 710 -15.41 -16.45 -7.82
CA ASN A 710 -14.47 -16.87 -8.88
C ASN A 710 -15.04 -16.66 -10.29
N GLU A 711 -16.36 -16.69 -10.43
CA GLU A 711 -17.09 -16.63 -11.71
C GLU A 711 -18.33 -15.71 -11.60
N GLY A 712 -18.19 -14.59 -10.89
CA GLY A 712 -19.29 -13.69 -10.55
C GLY A 712 -20.16 -14.17 -9.38
N SER A 713 -21.13 -13.34 -8.96
CA SER A 713 -22.02 -13.61 -7.83
C SER A 713 -22.90 -14.84 -8.08
N GLN A 714 -22.88 -15.78 -7.13
CA GLN A 714 -23.68 -16.99 -7.18
C GLN A 714 -25.04 -16.81 -6.50
N ILE A 715 -25.20 -15.76 -5.69
CA ILE A 715 -26.49 -15.38 -5.12
C ILE A 715 -27.31 -14.65 -6.18
N LYS A 716 -28.56 -15.08 -6.40
CA LYS A 716 -29.48 -14.44 -7.34
C LYS A 716 -30.64 -13.73 -6.64
N GLN A 717 -31.19 -14.33 -5.60
CA GLN A 717 -32.20 -13.71 -4.75
C GLN A 717 -31.93 -14.08 -3.30
N TYR A 718 -32.04 -13.12 -2.41
CA TYR A 718 -31.80 -13.30 -0.99
C TYR A 718 -32.70 -12.41 -0.14
N GLN A 719 -32.77 -12.74 1.14
CA GLN A 719 -33.49 -12.00 2.16
C GLN A 719 -32.61 -11.87 3.39
N ILE A 720 -32.69 -10.72 4.05
CA ILE A 720 -32.19 -10.56 5.42
C ILE A 720 -33.38 -10.74 6.34
N GLN A 721 -33.21 -11.60 7.34
CA GLN A 721 -34.24 -11.97 8.28
C GLN A 721 -33.75 -11.83 9.71
N TYR A 722 -34.68 -11.57 10.63
CA TYR A 722 -34.41 -11.60 12.07
C TYR A 722 -35.37 -12.56 12.77
N TRP A 723 -34.97 -13.07 13.93
CA TRP A 723 -35.82 -13.93 14.76
C TRP A 723 -36.63 -13.09 15.76
N ASP A 724 -37.96 -13.14 15.67
CA ASP A 724 -38.86 -12.37 16.55
C ASP A 724 -39.20 -13.10 17.89
N GLY A 725 -38.65 -14.30 18.09
CA GLY A 725 -38.95 -15.18 19.21
C GLY A 725 -39.84 -16.37 18.85
N LEU A 726 -40.54 -16.33 17.71
CA LEU A 726 -41.48 -17.35 17.24
C LEU A 726 -41.17 -17.81 15.81
N ALA A 727 -40.79 -16.89 14.93
CA ALA A 727 -40.55 -17.12 13.52
C ALA A 727 -39.47 -16.19 12.95
N TRP A 728 -38.99 -16.55 11.76
CA TRP A 728 -38.13 -15.69 10.96
C TRP A 728 -38.97 -14.66 10.21
N VAL A 729 -38.62 -13.38 10.37
CA VAL A 729 -39.30 -12.25 9.72
C VAL A 729 -38.35 -11.57 8.75
N ASN A 730 -38.80 -11.34 7.52
CA ASN A 730 -38.03 -10.63 6.49
C ASN A 730 -37.94 -9.14 6.84
N VAL A 731 -36.72 -8.62 6.88
CA VAL A 731 -36.47 -7.18 7.06
C VAL A 731 -35.95 -6.53 5.77
N TYR A 732 -35.35 -7.32 4.88
CA TYR A 732 -34.87 -6.88 3.56
C TYR A 732 -35.01 -8.00 2.52
N SER A 733 -35.15 -7.66 1.24
CA SER A 733 -35.09 -8.60 0.12
C SER A 733 -34.31 -7.97 -1.02
N GLY A 734 -33.37 -8.72 -1.60
CA GLY A 734 -32.51 -8.26 -2.68
C GLY A 734 -32.37 -9.30 -3.79
N GLU A 735 -31.93 -8.84 -4.96
CA GLU A 735 -31.64 -9.66 -6.13
C GLU A 735 -30.27 -9.30 -6.68
N ASN A 736 -29.53 -10.29 -7.19
CA ASN A 736 -28.19 -10.17 -7.77
C ASN A 736 -27.27 -9.25 -6.95
N PRO A 737 -26.99 -9.58 -5.68
CA PRO A 737 -26.15 -8.74 -4.85
C PRO A 737 -24.78 -8.52 -5.46
N HIS A 738 -24.20 -7.37 -5.14
CA HIS A 738 -22.81 -7.11 -5.43
C HIS A 738 -21.89 -8.03 -4.59
N VAL A 739 -20.63 -8.18 -5.00
CA VAL A 739 -19.60 -8.93 -4.24
C VAL A 739 -19.55 -8.44 -2.80
N TYR A 740 -19.57 -7.12 -2.63
CA TYR A 740 -19.79 -6.46 -1.35
C TYR A 740 -21.15 -5.80 -1.35
N GLN A 741 -22.10 -6.39 -0.64
CA GLN A 741 -23.48 -5.93 -0.60
C GLN A 741 -23.79 -5.37 0.79
N THR A 742 -24.27 -4.13 0.84
CA THR A 742 -24.77 -3.49 2.05
C THR A 742 -26.29 -3.32 1.97
N ASP A 743 -26.99 -3.85 2.96
CA ASP A 743 -28.45 -3.79 3.06
C ASP A 743 -28.86 -2.92 4.23
N LEU A 744 -29.64 -1.88 3.95
CA LEU A 744 -30.17 -0.94 4.93
C LEU A 744 -31.66 -1.18 5.13
N PHE A 745 -32.11 -1.21 6.38
CA PHE A 745 -33.51 -1.43 6.74
C PHE A 745 -33.89 -0.73 8.05
N ALA A 746 -35.17 -0.74 8.43
CA ALA A 746 -35.61 -0.17 9.70
C ALA A 746 -34.96 -0.93 10.88
N PRO A 747 -34.52 -0.24 11.95
CA PRO A 747 -33.90 -0.92 13.09
C PRO A 747 -34.78 -2.02 13.68
N VAL A 748 -34.21 -3.20 13.86
CA VAL A 748 -34.83 -4.35 14.50
C VAL A 748 -34.01 -4.80 15.69
N THR A 749 -34.67 -5.18 16.78
CA THR A 749 -34.04 -5.79 17.95
C THR A 749 -34.34 -7.27 17.95
N ALA A 750 -33.32 -8.11 17.81
CA ALA A 750 -33.48 -9.56 17.73
C ALA A 750 -32.34 -10.29 18.42
N THR A 751 -32.54 -11.57 18.71
CA THR A 751 -31.48 -12.46 19.21
C THR A 751 -30.69 -13.10 18.07
N LYS A 752 -31.24 -13.10 16.85
CA LYS A 752 -30.61 -13.74 15.68
C LYS A 752 -30.88 -12.98 14.40
N VAL A 753 -29.93 -13.04 13.48
CA VAL A 753 -30.03 -12.55 12.10
C VAL A 753 -29.71 -13.69 11.13
N ARG A 754 -30.34 -13.69 9.95
CA ARG A 754 -30.15 -14.72 8.92
C ARG A 754 -30.11 -14.12 7.53
N LEU A 755 -29.09 -14.49 6.76
CA LEU A 755 -29.11 -14.41 5.31
C LEU A 755 -29.82 -15.65 4.77
N ASN A 756 -30.94 -15.46 4.09
CA ASN A 756 -31.68 -16.53 3.43
C ASN A 756 -31.58 -16.38 1.91
N ILE A 757 -30.84 -17.27 1.27
CA ILE A 757 -30.64 -17.29 -0.19
C ILE A 757 -31.75 -18.15 -0.79
N SER A 758 -32.72 -17.48 -1.42
CA SER A 758 -33.87 -18.13 -2.03
C SER A 758 -33.61 -18.60 -3.46
N MET A 759 -32.63 -18.03 -4.15
CA MET A 759 -32.24 -18.44 -5.51
C MET A 759 -30.75 -18.15 -5.75
N THR A 760 -30.10 -19.02 -6.54
CA THR A 760 -28.71 -18.88 -6.98
C THR A 760 -28.64 -18.69 -8.50
N ASN A 761 -27.47 -18.28 -9.01
CA ASN A 761 -27.17 -18.24 -10.45
C ASN A 761 -26.68 -19.59 -11.01
N GLY A 762 -26.90 -20.69 -10.29
CA GLY A 762 -26.55 -22.05 -10.71
C GLY A 762 -25.30 -22.63 -10.05
N GLY A 763 -24.48 -21.81 -9.41
CA GLY A 763 -23.35 -22.25 -8.57
C GLY A 763 -23.66 -22.28 -7.08
N VAL A 764 -22.61 -22.46 -6.29
CA VAL A 764 -22.66 -22.62 -4.84
C VAL A 764 -22.33 -21.28 -4.17
N PRO A 765 -23.25 -20.67 -3.41
CA PRO A 765 -22.97 -19.45 -2.67
C PRO A 765 -21.86 -19.66 -1.64
N SER A 766 -21.00 -18.66 -1.52
CA SER A 766 -19.93 -18.67 -0.53
C SER A 766 -19.60 -17.25 -0.10
N LEU A 767 -19.38 -17.05 1.19
CA LEU A 767 -19.18 -15.72 1.77
C LEU A 767 -17.87 -15.69 2.55
N TRP A 768 -17.01 -14.72 2.20
CA TRP A 768 -15.92 -14.28 3.05
C TRP A 768 -16.45 -13.64 4.34
N SER A 769 -17.56 -12.90 4.28
CA SER A 769 -18.19 -12.35 5.48
C SER A 769 -19.71 -12.16 5.40
N PHE A 770 -20.37 -12.21 6.56
CA PHE A 770 -21.74 -11.76 6.79
C PHE A 770 -21.85 -11.03 8.13
N GLU A 771 -22.15 -9.74 8.07
CA GLU A 771 -21.95 -8.77 9.14
C GLU A 771 -23.27 -8.04 9.44
N ALA A 772 -23.42 -7.51 10.66
CA ALA A 772 -24.59 -6.72 11.05
C ALA A 772 -24.19 -5.49 11.88
N TYR A 773 -24.76 -4.33 11.56
CA TYR A 773 -24.44 -3.04 12.19
C TYR A 773 -25.69 -2.28 12.64
N ASN A 774 -25.49 -1.35 13.56
CA ASN A 774 -26.47 -0.35 13.93
C ASN A 774 -26.00 1.05 13.47
N ASN A 775 -26.23 1.37 12.20
CA ASN A 775 -25.91 2.66 11.61
C ASN A 775 -26.94 3.70 12.06
N ALA A 776 -26.48 4.81 12.64
CA ALA A 776 -27.35 5.85 13.20
C ALA A 776 -28.16 6.60 12.12
N GLY A 777 -29.27 6.01 11.69
CA GLY A 777 -30.45 6.78 11.26
C GLY A 777 -31.16 7.37 12.47
N ILE A 778 -31.93 8.44 12.27
CA ILE A 778 -32.71 9.05 13.35
C ILE A 778 -33.74 8.04 13.91
N ALA A 779 -33.97 8.09 15.23
CA ALA A 779 -34.91 7.20 15.90
C ALA A 779 -36.33 7.27 15.30
N GLN A 780 -37.13 6.21 15.44
CA GLN A 780 -38.53 6.30 15.02
C GLN A 780 -39.31 7.17 16.01
N GLY A 781 -40.04 8.17 15.48
CA GLY A 781 -40.93 9.00 16.27
C GLY A 781 -41.32 10.30 15.57
N SER A 782 -42.06 11.15 16.29
CA SER A 782 -42.42 12.49 15.83
C SER A 782 -41.36 13.48 16.28
N TYR A 783 -40.94 14.36 15.37
CA TYR A 783 -39.87 15.32 15.56
C TYR A 783 -40.38 16.76 15.46
N LYS A 784 -39.77 17.65 16.23
CA LYS A 784 -39.76 19.08 15.89
C LYS A 784 -38.57 19.34 14.98
N LEU A 785 -38.80 19.95 13.82
CA LEU A 785 -37.74 20.41 12.92
C LEU A 785 -37.42 21.85 13.29
N MET A 786 -36.36 22.03 14.08
CA MET A 786 -36.03 23.29 14.71
C MET A 786 -34.87 23.98 14.00
N ASN A 787 -35.09 25.19 13.48
CA ASN A 787 -34.04 25.95 12.82
C ASN A 787 -32.92 26.33 13.81
N ARG A 788 -31.65 26.11 13.44
CA ARG A 788 -30.51 26.15 14.37
C ARG A 788 -30.30 27.51 15.06
N PRO A 789 -30.29 28.68 14.38
CA PRO A 789 -30.02 29.94 15.06
C PRO A 789 -31.25 30.55 15.74
N GLN A 790 -32.47 30.29 15.23
CA GLN A 790 -33.70 30.95 15.71
C GLN A 790 -34.58 30.07 16.59
N HIS A 791 -34.35 28.76 16.61
CA HIS A 791 -35.15 27.77 17.33
C HIS A 791 -36.64 27.79 16.92
N LEU A 792 -36.93 28.22 15.68
CA LEU A 792 -38.27 28.22 15.09
C LEU A 792 -38.55 26.88 14.40
N LEU A 793 -39.80 26.45 14.41
CA LEU A 793 -40.22 25.14 13.91
C LEU A 793 -40.82 25.22 12.51
N VAL A 794 -40.53 24.23 11.67
CA VAL A 794 -41.25 24.00 10.41
C VAL A 794 -42.74 23.78 10.73
N THR A 795 -43.59 24.67 10.24
CA THR A 795 -45.02 24.75 10.57
C THR A 795 -45.83 25.02 9.30
N PRO A 796 -46.98 24.38 9.06
CA PRO A 796 -47.92 24.82 8.04
C PRO A 796 -48.49 26.21 8.33
N TYR A 797 -48.58 27.07 7.33
CA TYR A 797 -49.19 28.40 7.50
C TYR A 797 -50.62 28.27 8.06
N ALA A 798 -50.95 29.10 9.06
CA ALA A 798 -52.23 29.07 9.77
C ALA A 798 -52.61 27.71 10.40
N HIS A 799 -51.64 26.85 10.70
CA HIS A 799 -51.87 25.51 11.28
C HIS A 799 -52.79 24.64 10.41
N SER A 800 -52.69 24.81 9.08
CA SER A 800 -53.55 24.12 8.13
C SER A 800 -53.34 22.61 8.16
N VAL A 801 -54.43 21.85 8.04
CA VAL A 801 -54.42 20.39 7.80
C VAL A 801 -54.70 20.02 6.34
N SER A 802 -54.81 21.04 5.48
CA SER A 802 -54.94 20.92 4.01
C SER A 802 -53.65 21.38 3.34
N PRO A 803 -53.45 21.10 2.04
CA PRO A 803 -52.27 21.56 1.34
C PRO A 803 -52.06 23.08 1.46
N GLU A 804 -50.87 23.48 1.90
CA GLU A 804 -50.58 24.86 2.33
C GLU A 804 -49.06 25.09 2.39
N ASN A 805 -48.64 26.35 2.34
CA ASN A 805 -47.24 26.77 2.49
C ASN A 805 -46.65 26.36 3.85
N LEU A 806 -45.37 25.98 3.83
CA LEU A 806 -44.58 25.78 5.04
C LEU A 806 -43.83 27.06 5.39
N ILE A 807 -43.86 27.39 6.68
CA ILE A 807 -43.18 28.52 7.30
C ILE A 807 -42.31 28.04 8.46
N GLN A 808 -41.39 28.86 8.92
CA GLN A 808 -40.85 28.74 10.27
C GLN A 808 -41.66 29.59 11.24
N TRP A 809 -42.03 29.03 12.38
CA TRP A 809 -42.86 29.70 13.39
C TRP A 809 -42.44 29.33 14.82
N SER A 810 -42.84 30.12 15.81
CA SER A 810 -42.55 29.82 17.21
C SER A 810 -43.23 28.53 17.66
N ASP A 811 -42.55 27.73 18.49
CA ASP A 811 -43.12 26.52 19.09
C ASP A 811 -44.34 26.86 19.97
N ASP A 812 -45.51 26.40 19.55
CA ASP A 812 -46.77 26.52 20.29
C ASP A 812 -47.32 25.16 20.75
N LYS A 813 -46.51 24.10 20.57
CA LYS A 813 -46.79 22.71 20.98
C LYS A 813 -47.98 22.07 20.27
N SER A 814 -48.41 22.62 19.14
CA SER A 814 -49.47 22.05 18.30
C SER A 814 -48.98 20.83 17.50
N ASN A 815 -49.91 19.93 17.16
CA ASN A 815 -49.55 18.68 16.44
C ASN A 815 -49.09 18.94 15.00
N ASP A 816 -49.45 20.07 14.40
CA ASP A 816 -49.03 20.45 13.06
C ASP A 816 -47.57 20.95 13.01
N GLN A 817 -46.91 21.15 14.16
CA GLN A 817 -45.46 21.41 14.22
C GLN A 817 -44.61 20.13 14.34
N TYR A 818 -45.23 18.95 14.28
CA TYR A 818 -44.57 17.67 14.48
C TYR A 818 -44.52 16.87 13.18
N TRP A 819 -43.37 16.26 12.92
CA TRP A 819 -43.07 15.61 11.64
C TRP A 819 -42.52 14.21 11.84
N LEU A 820 -43.00 13.26 11.04
CA LEU A 820 -42.53 11.89 10.99
C LEU A 820 -41.56 11.74 9.82
N PHE A 821 -40.40 11.12 10.05
CA PHE A 821 -39.48 10.75 8.99
C PHE A 821 -39.72 9.29 8.61
N VAL A 822 -40.36 9.09 7.46
CA VAL A 822 -40.65 7.76 6.93
C VAL A 822 -39.52 7.38 5.97
N PRO A 823 -38.67 6.39 6.29
CA PRO A 823 -37.54 6.03 5.45
C PRO A 823 -38.00 5.50 4.08
N THR A 824 -37.24 5.82 3.04
CA THR A 824 -37.33 5.23 1.69
C THR A 824 -36.01 4.52 1.35
N SER A 825 -35.82 4.09 0.10
CA SER A 825 -34.55 3.47 -0.32
C SER A 825 -33.38 4.46 -0.37
N ASN A 826 -32.17 3.96 -0.15
CA ASN A 826 -30.89 4.68 -0.31
C ASN A 826 -30.71 5.91 0.61
N GLY A 827 -31.17 5.84 1.87
CA GLY A 827 -30.90 6.88 2.88
C GLY A 827 -31.74 8.16 2.76
N TYR A 828 -32.86 8.11 2.03
CA TYR A 828 -33.82 9.20 1.91
C TYR A 828 -35.04 8.98 2.82
N TYR A 829 -35.78 10.05 3.07
CA TYR A 829 -36.97 10.08 3.93
C TYR A 829 -38.09 10.87 3.28
N LYS A 830 -39.33 10.43 3.47
CA LYS A 830 -40.51 11.27 3.35
C LYS A 830 -40.74 11.97 4.69
N ILE A 831 -40.94 13.28 4.68
CA ILE A 831 -41.15 14.08 5.89
C ILE A 831 -42.64 14.40 5.99
N VAL A 832 -43.34 13.70 6.88
CA VAL A 832 -44.80 13.66 6.96
C VAL A 832 -45.30 14.46 8.16
N ASN A 833 -46.19 15.42 7.94
CA ASN A 833 -46.79 16.19 9.02
C ASN A 833 -47.70 15.29 9.87
N LYS A 834 -47.57 15.36 11.19
CA LYS A 834 -48.34 14.51 12.12
C LYS A 834 -49.83 14.86 12.16
N ALA A 835 -50.21 16.12 11.99
CA ALA A 835 -51.61 16.54 12.05
C ALA A 835 -52.36 16.29 10.74
N SER A 836 -51.73 16.55 9.60
CA SER A 836 -52.37 16.47 8.27
C SER A 836 -52.10 15.16 7.52
N GLY A 837 -50.99 14.47 7.82
CA GLY A 837 -50.50 13.33 7.03
C GLY A 837 -49.87 13.72 5.69
N LEU A 838 -49.69 15.02 5.43
CA LEU A 838 -49.14 15.55 4.18
C LEU A 838 -47.61 15.69 4.24
N LEU A 839 -46.94 15.66 3.09
CA LEU A 839 -45.48 15.62 2.96
C LEU A 839 -44.89 17.00 2.67
N VAL A 840 -43.71 17.28 3.21
CA VAL A 840 -42.88 18.41 2.76
C VAL A 840 -42.56 18.23 1.27
N THR A 841 -43.04 19.16 0.45
CA THR A 841 -43.01 19.07 -1.01
C THR A 841 -42.63 20.44 -1.61
N PRO A 842 -41.73 20.49 -2.62
CA PRO A 842 -41.54 21.72 -3.39
C PRO A 842 -42.79 22.09 -4.18
N SER A 843 -43.22 23.36 -4.10
CA SER A 843 -44.39 23.83 -4.85
C SER A 843 -44.22 23.57 -6.35
N GLY A 844 -45.16 22.82 -6.93
CA GLY A 844 -45.14 22.45 -8.34
C GLY A 844 -44.07 21.42 -8.73
N HIS A 845 -43.54 20.65 -7.77
CA HIS A 845 -42.50 19.63 -7.99
C HIS A 845 -41.23 20.20 -8.67
N SER A 846 -40.91 21.46 -8.35
CA SER A 846 -39.84 22.19 -9.01
C SER A 846 -38.46 21.65 -8.63
N ALA A 847 -37.53 21.65 -9.58
CA ALA A 847 -36.10 21.43 -9.33
C ALA A 847 -35.33 22.73 -8.99
N THR A 848 -36.01 23.88 -8.93
CA THR A 848 -35.41 25.18 -8.64
C THR A 848 -35.88 25.74 -7.30
N SER A 849 -35.29 26.87 -6.88
CA SER A 849 -35.63 27.52 -5.62
C SER A 849 -37.09 27.98 -5.60
N VAL A 850 -37.93 27.30 -4.82
CA VAL A 850 -39.37 27.58 -4.70
C VAL A 850 -39.86 27.41 -3.27
N GLN A 851 -41.04 27.96 -3.00
CA GLN A 851 -41.81 27.73 -1.78
C GLN A 851 -41.99 26.24 -1.50
N LEU A 852 -41.75 25.83 -0.25
CA LEU A 852 -42.14 24.52 0.25
C LEU A 852 -43.58 24.57 0.73
N ILE A 853 -44.31 23.50 0.43
CA ILE A 853 -45.69 23.28 0.84
C ILE A 853 -45.79 21.92 1.54
N GLN A 854 -46.86 21.70 2.28
CA GLN A 854 -47.32 20.34 2.57
C GLN A 854 -48.27 19.89 1.46
N TRP A 855 -48.08 18.68 0.92
CA TRP A 855 -48.89 18.14 -0.16
C TRP A 855 -49.17 16.65 0.01
N ALA A 856 -50.18 16.13 -0.68
CA ALA A 856 -50.49 14.70 -0.63
C ALA A 856 -49.32 13.88 -1.22
N ASP A 857 -49.08 12.68 -0.66
CA ASP A 857 -48.11 11.75 -1.22
C ASP A 857 -48.58 11.29 -2.60
N ASP A 858 -47.78 11.58 -3.63
CA ASP A 858 -48.06 11.19 -5.01
C ASP A 858 -46.99 10.25 -5.58
N GLY A 859 -46.06 9.82 -4.72
CA GLY A 859 -44.99 8.88 -5.05
C GLY A 859 -43.79 9.51 -5.78
N ASN A 860 -43.81 10.82 -6.07
CA ASN A 860 -42.70 11.44 -6.79
C ASN A 860 -41.43 11.55 -5.93
N MET A 861 -40.28 11.52 -6.61
CA MET A 861 -38.97 11.54 -5.94
C MET A 861 -38.68 12.88 -5.28
N ASP A 862 -39.29 13.98 -5.71
CA ASP A 862 -39.10 15.31 -5.11
C ASP A 862 -39.80 15.46 -3.75
N GLN A 863 -40.60 14.46 -3.32
CA GLN A 863 -41.09 14.35 -1.94
C GLN A 863 -40.14 13.58 -1.02
N GLN A 864 -38.96 13.21 -1.49
CA GLN A 864 -37.93 12.49 -0.72
C GLN A 864 -36.76 13.41 -0.39
N TRP A 865 -36.31 13.33 0.86
CA TRP A 865 -35.33 14.22 1.45
C TRP A 865 -34.21 13.42 2.12
N GLN A 866 -32.98 13.82 1.88
CA GLN A 866 -31.81 13.28 2.56
C GLN A 866 -31.53 14.12 3.82
N LEU A 867 -31.22 13.44 4.92
CA LEU A 867 -30.68 14.06 6.13
C LEU A 867 -29.16 14.04 6.07
N ILE A 868 -28.55 15.21 5.98
CA ILE A 868 -27.10 15.37 5.97
C ILE A 868 -26.69 15.87 7.36
N PRO A 869 -26.06 15.05 8.21
CA PRO A 869 -25.65 15.45 9.56
C PRO A 869 -24.56 16.53 9.49
N THR A 870 -24.62 17.51 10.39
CA THR A 870 -23.58 18.55 10.55
C THR A 870 -22.53 18.18 11.61
N GLY A 871 -22.63 16.98 12.20
CA GLY A 871 -21.68 16.45 13.19
C GLY A 871 -21.93 16.87 14.65
N ASP A 872 -22.87 17.78 14.89
CA ASP A 872 -23.14 18.38 16.21
C ASP A 872 -24.62 18.35 16.62
N GLY A 873 -25.37 17.39 16.08
CA GLY A 873 -26.79 17.16 16.40
C GLY A 873 -27.78 17.92 15.51
N TYR A 874 -27.31 18.67 14.51
CA TYR A 874 -28.14 19.31 13.49
C TYR A 874 -28.01 18.61 12.12
N TYR A 875 -28.93 18.93 11.22
CA TYR A 875 -29.03 18.33 9.89
C TYR A 875 -29.35 19.38 8.83
N LYS A 876 -28.76 19.24 7.64
CA LYS A 876 -29.31 19.83 6.42
C LYS A 876 -30.32 18.85 5.81
N ILE A 877 -31.45 19.37 5.36
CA ILE A 877 -32.54 18.57 4.80
C ILE A 877 -32.59 18.82 3.29
N LYS A 878 -32.00 17.92 2.50
CA LYS A 878 -31.74 18.10 1.06
C LYS A 878 -32.74 17.33 0.21
N ASN A 879 -33.34 17.98 -0.78
CA ASN A 879 -34.28 17.35 -1.69
C ASN A 879 -33.56 16.37 -2.63
N LYS A 880 -34.16 15.19 -2.87
CA LYS A 880 -33.59 14.14 -3.73
C LYS A 880 -33.47 14.54 -5.20
N VAL A 881 -34.42 15.31 -5.72
CA VAL A 881 -34.47 15.66 -7.15
C VAL A 881 -33.71 16.95 -7.43
N SER A 882 -33.95 17.99 -6.64
CA SER A 882 -33.36 19.31 -6.89
C SER A 882 -31.94 19.45 -6.31
N GLY A 883 -31.60 18.65 -5.29
CA GLY A 883 -30.38 18.83 -4.50
C GLY A 883 -30.38 20.10 -3.64
N LEU A 884 -31.49 20.83 -3.56
CA LEU A 884 -31.63 22.05 -2.76
C LEU A 884 -32.03 21.73 -1.31
N VAL A 885 -31.72 22.61 -0.36
CA VAL A 885 -31.98 22.40 1.08
C VAL A 885 -33.11 23.28 1.61
N ILE A 886 -33.83 22.81 2.62
CA ILE A 886 -34.86 23.59 3.32
C ILE A 886 -34.23 24.84 3.96
N THR A 887 -34.68 26.02 3.53
CA THR A 887 -34.10 27.32 3.86
C THR A 887 -35.20 28.35 4.16
N PRO A 888 -35.07 29.18 5.19
CA PRO A 888 -35.91 30.37 5.35
C PRO A 888 -35.76 31.34 4.19
N LEU A 889 -36.87 31.81 3.62
CA LEU A 889 -36.84 32.79 2.54
C LEU A 889 -36.03 34.03 2.96
N ASN A 890 -35.06 34.41 2.14
CA ASN A 890 -34.09 35.49 2.41
C ASN A 890 -33.26 35.30 3.68
N HIS A 891 -33.04 34.06 4.14
CA HIS A 891 -32.28 33.76 5.37
C HIS A 891 -32.86 34.49 6.61
N ALA A 892 -34.18 34.61 6.66
CA ALA A 892 -34.88 35.40 7.67
C ALA A 892 -34.65 34.86 9.10
N THR A 893 -34.45 35.77 10.05
CA THR A 893 -34.22 35.46 11.47
C THR A 893 -35.49 35.42 12.33
N GLY A 894 -36.66 35.50 11.69
CA GLY A 894 -37.96 35.44 12.34
C GLY A 894 -38.96 34.64 11.49
N PRO A 895 -40.27 34.68 11.82
CA PRO A 895 -41.28 34.01 11.03
C PRO A 895 -41.21 34.32 9.53
N ALA A 896 -41.06 33.28 8.73
CA ALA A 896 -40.86 33.41 7.29
C ALA A 896 -41.27 32.14 6.56
N ASN A 897 -41.56 32.29 5.28
CA ASN A 897 -41.76 31.16 4.37
C ASN A 897 -40.51 30.29 4.29
N LEU A 898 -40.70 28.99 4.16
CA LEU A 898 -39.64 28.05 3.84
C LEU A 898 -39.62 27.78 2.35
N ILE A 899 -38.43 27.84 1.78
CA ILE A 899 -38.15 27.48 0.39
C ILE A 899 -37.16 26.31 0.37
N GLN A 900 -37.04 25.65 -0.77
CA GLN A 900 -35.79 24.96 -1.08
C GLN A 900 -34.86 25.98 -1.75
N ALA A 901 -33.59 26.03 -1.36
CA ALA A 901 -32.60 26.93 -1.95
C ALA A 901 -31.23 26.25 -2.05
N ALA A 902 -30.28 26.89 -2.75
CA ALA A 902 -28.93 26.37 -2.87
C ALA A 902 -28.31 26.23 -1.47
N ASP A 903 -27.62 25.11 -1.25
CA ASP A 903 -26.85 24.89 -0.03
C ASP A 903 -25.66 25.86 -0.01
N VAL A 904 -25.71 26.85 0.86
CA VAL A 904 -24.62 27.81 1.10
C VAL A 904 -23.96 27.55 2.46
N ASP A 905 -24.27 26.39 3.06
CA ASP A 905 -23.83 25.96 4.39
C ASP A 905 -24.13 26.96 5.52
N GLY A 906 -25.19 27.76 5.34
CA GLY A 906 -25.63 28.73 6.34
C GLY A 906 -26.21 28.03 7.57
N PHE A 907 -25.94 28.54 8.79
CA PHE A 907 -26.53 27.97 10.00
C PHE A 907 -28.08 28.00 9.96
N ASP A 908 -28.68 28.97 9.28
CA ASP A 908 -30.13 29.06 9.07
C ASP A 908 -30.68 27.98 8.09
N GLN A 909 -29.82 27.20 7.43
CA GLN A 909 -30.17 26.03 6.62
C GLN A 909 -30.03 24.71 7.41
N GLN A 910 -29.68 24.79 8.69
CA GLN A 910 -29.47 23.64 9.56
C GLN A 910 -30.62 23.49 10.56
N TRP A 911 -31.06 22.25 10.75
CA TRP A 911 -32.27 21.91 11.48
C TRP A 911 -31.97 20.87 12.55
N GLY A 912 -32.28 21.17 13.80
CA GLY A 912 -32.29 20.23 14.91
C GLY A 912 -33.51 19.33 14.80
N LEU A 913 -33.33 18.06 15.11
CA LEU A 913 -34.40 17.06 15.12
C LEU A 913 -34.69 16.64 16.55
N ASP A 914 -35.57 17.38 17.23
CA ASP A 914 -35.94 17.10 18.61
C ASP A 914 -37.03 16.03 18.66
N LEU A 915 -36.67 14.82 19.07
CA LEU A 915 -37.58 13.70 19.24
C LEU A 915 -38.57 13.99 20.37
N LEU A 916 -39.87 13.86 20.08
CA LEU A 916 -40.91 13.88 21.10
C LEU A 916 -40.95 12.53 21.81
N GLN A 917 -40.77 12.56 23.14
CA GLN A 917 -40.96 11.38 24.01
C GLN A 917 -42.44 11.08 24.25
#